data_AF-A0A942GCX6-F1
#
_entry.id   AF-A0A942GCX6-F1
#
_cell.length_a   1.000
_cell.length_b   1.000
_cell.length_c   1.000
_cell.angle_alpha   90.00
_cell.angle_beta   90.00
_cell.angle_gamma   90.00
#
_symmetry.space_group_name_H-M   'P 1'
#
loop_
_entity.id
_entity.type
_entity.pdbx_description
1 polymer ?
#
loop_
_entity_poly.entity_id
_entity_poly.type
_entity_poly.pdbx_seq_one_letter_code
_entity_poly.pdbx_strand_id
1 'polypeptide(L)'
;MINLGDHAIILGDVYDGLSCLENNFFDVAITSPPYWGQRDYDLTFQIGAEKTYLEYIQILVKTFSLLKCKLKEKGVFFLNIGDKYLSKYGNSSLGMIPYKLASYMCNDGWILNDIIIWYKPNHMPSSIKNRFSNTYEPIFVFSTSNNNYYLNQKKIQNFSNILKIKTQPTPFSHVAVYPEKLVETLLNYSIPTGGSVLDPFAGSGTTCKAAQNLTLPLNNVIFSSTMIEANAKYVEIIKSRCSIANDKVLVPPEVTRKPADNYFEYKSKIKRSEINFNIPINKKFIKVFDNPADYLSFIDYMKTDEGKKIIKEDGILYVGVKSIDIDVFTSTSLLIDYGWVIRNQLIIKNNNSWFPIYFIVRDIKSTEYVFNLDGIRIKHKSKNNNDYFNKSFVGYKVIDNSNKEAKRSGTIISIEERYTDGFPKFSIINWDDDLTTKEYVIHSENPDVFLSFNCPFCHSSISKYYSNGNSNCEKCKQPLWTSVASIPILKEDIPYNDIGQEIKYIKDRKSDTLIFEKIYNGKFKSESKINMGASPGARASTQEEYFSVQRLYNVNQAMVADYLNILRESKGYSKNGFTELFPKFYKHTAGHWLRKDMGGSLPTMKDLQLICKYLPIEKSYYNYINRRAIKLQTVSNSHKGKNPGDFFEVDLEKVNKILLKTFSI
;
A
#
# COMPACT_ATOMS: atom_id res chain seq x y z
N MET A 1 8.22 -21.99 -40.01
CA MET A 1 6.99 -22.09 -39.20
C MET A 1 7.24 -23.14 -38.13
N ILE A 2 6.87 -22.87 -36.88
CA ILE A 2 7.18 -23.74 -35.75
C ILE A 2 5.97 -24.61 -35.43
N ASN A 3 6.15 -25.93 -35.29
CA ASN A 3 5.08 -26.84 -34.88
C ASN A 3 4.84 -26.73 -33.36
N LEU A 4 3.67 -26.23 -32.96
CA LEU A 4 3.35 -25.91 -31.57
C LEU A 4 2.78 -27.09 -30.76
N GLY A 5 2.24 -28.14 -31.40
CA GLY A 5 1.55 -29.23 -30.69
C GLY A 5 0.42 -28.75 -29.76
N ASP A 6 0.09 -29.55 -28.73
CA ASP A 6 -0.96 -29.19 -27.75
C ASP A 6 -0.46 -28.11 -26.76
N HIS A 7 0.76 -28.26 -26.27
CA HIS A 7 1.38 -27.31 -25.34
C HIS A 7 2.82 -27.04 -25.74
N ALA A 8 3.16 -25.77 -25.97
CA ALA A 8 4.51 -25.34 -26.37
C ALA A 8 5.01 -24.15 -25.54
N ILE A 9 6.33 -24.12 -25.33
CA ILE A 9 7.03 -23.00 -24.70
C ILE A 9 7.97 -22.39 -25.74
N ILE A 10 7.96 -21.08 -25.86
CA ILE A 10 8.95 -20.31 -26.60
C ILE A 10 9.86 -19.62 -25.57
N LEU A 11 11.12 -20.06 -25.51
CA LEU A 11 12.16 -19.46 -24.67
C LEU A 11 12.80 -18.31 -25.45
N GLY A 12 12.44 -17.07 -25.11
CA GLY A 12 12.96 -15.87 -25.77
C GLY A 12 12.22 -14.60 -25.38
N ASP A 13 12.68 -13.47 -25.91
CA ASP A 13 11.97 -12.20 -25.73
C ASP A 13 10.56 -12.29 -26.33
N VAL A 14 9.62 -11.55 -25.73
CA VAL A 14 8.22 -11.54 -26.18
C VAL A 14 8.08 -11.09 -27.63
N TYR A 15 8.93 -10.17 -28.10
CA TYR A 15 8.88 -9.66 -29.46
C TYR A 15 9.35 -10.72 -30.46
N ASP A 16 10.42 -11.44 -30.15
CA ASP A 16 10.95 -12.54 -30.96
C ASP A 16 9.93 -13.68 -31.02
N GLY A 17 9.38 -14.06 -29.86
CA GLY A 17 8.38 -15.10 -29.74
C GLY A 17 7.11 -14.78 -30.53
N LEU A 18 6.55 -13.58 -30.39
CA LEU A 18 5.39 -13.17 -31.17
C LEU A 18 5.71 -13.11 -32.68
N SER A 19 6.90 -12.66 -33.07
CA SER A 19 7.28 -12.51 -34.48
C SER A 19 7.38 -13.84 -35.22
N CYS A 20 7.75 -14.93 -34.53
CA CYS A 20 7.86 -16.25 -35.13
C CYS A 20 6.53 -17.04 -35.22
N LEU A 21 5.48 -16.56 -34.55
CA LEU A 21 4.16 -17.18 -34.54
C LEU A 21 3.32 -16.83 -35.77
N GLU A 22 2.47 -17.77 -36.18
CA GLU A 22 1.50 -17.56 -37.25
C GLU A 22 0.45 -16.50 -36.88
N ASN A 23 0.02 -15.73 -37.88
CA ASN A 23 -1.08 -14.77 -37.71
C ASN A 23 -2.44 -15.49 -37.74
N ASN A 24 -3.47 -14.89 -37.16
CA ASN A 24 -4.85 -15.39 -37.20
C ASN A 24 -5.00 -16.84 -36.67
N PHE A 25 -4.22 -17.22 -35.65
CA PHE A 25 -4.16 -18.59 -35.14
C PHE A 25 -4.85 -18.73 -33.78
N PHE A 26 -4.63 -17.80 -32.86
CA PHE A 26 -5.06 -17.96 -31.46
C PHE A 26 -6.49 -17.49 -31.21
N ASP A 27 -7.26 -18.25 -30.42
CA ASP A 27 -8.63 -17.88 -30.04
C ASP A 27 -8.65 -16.92 -28.85
N VAL A 28 -7.77 -17.14 -27.88
CA VAL A 28 -7.67 -16.31 -26.69
C VAL A 28 -6.21 -15.98 -26.41
N ALA A 29 -5.92 -14.73 -26.08
CA ALA A 29 -4.70 -14.36 -25.40
C ALA A 29 -5.04 -13.97 -23.95
N ILE A 30 -4.21 -14.38 -22.99
CA ILE A 30 -4.35 -13.98 -21.59
C ILE A 30 -2.98 -13.79 -20.99
N THR A 31 -2.77 -12.65 -20.32
CA THR A 31 -1.45 -12.37 -19.76
C THR A 31 -1.48 -11.34 -18.64
N SER A 32 -0.36 -11.25 -17.93
CA SER A 32 -0.06 -10.15 -17.02
C SER A 32 1.40 -9.75 -17.23
N PRO A 33 1.66 -8.65 -17.95
CA PRO A 33 3.03 -8.24 -18.24
C PRO A 33 3.77 -7.81 -16.97
N PRO A 34 5.10 -7.74 -16.98
CA PRO A 34 5.88 -7.07 -15.93
C PRO A 34 5.36 -5.66 -15.63
N TYR A 35 5.00 -5.36 -14.38
CA TYR A 35 4.51 -4.02 -14.03
C TYR A 35 5.66 -3.02 -13.90
N TRP A 36 5.44 -1.80 -14.40
CA TRP A 36 6.44 -0.74 -14.41
C TRP A 36 7.08 -0.48 -13.03
N GLY A 37 8.40 -0.62 -12.95
CA GLY A 37 9.28 -0.43 -11.80
C GLY A 37 8.95 -1.31 -10.59
N GLN A 38 8.26 -2.42 -10.77
CA GLN A 38 7.73 -3.24 -9.67
C GLN A 38 8.70 -4.34 -9.22
N ARG A 39 9.29 -5.07 -10.17
CA ARG A 39 10.22 -6.18 -9.93
C ARG A 39 11.38 -6.09 -10.89
N ASP A 40 12.51 -6.63 -10.46
CA ASP A 40 13.65 -6.96 -11.29
C ASP A 40 13.64 -8.47 -11.49
N TYR A 41 13.71 -8.92 -12.75
CA TYR A 41 13.69 -10.32 -13.17
C TYR A 41 15.08 -10.80 -13.61
N ASP A 42 16.14 -10.01 -13.34
CA ASP A 42 17.53 -10.30 -13.67
C ASP A 42 17.77 -10.50 -15.17
N LEU A 43 17.04 -9.75 -16.01
CA LEU A 43 17.17 -9.76 -17.47
C LEU A 43 17.63 -8.39 -17.98
N THR A 44 18.64 -8.38 -18.85
CA THR A 44 19.28 -7.16 -19.38
C THR A 44 18.31 -6.21 -20.07
N PHE A 45 17.32 -6.73 -20.80
CA PHE A 45 16.35 -5.95 -21.56
C PHE A 45 14.91 -6.17 -21.09
N GLN A 46 14.70 -6.28 -19.77
CA GLN A 46 13.35 -6.52 -19.24
C GLN A 46 12.38 -5.38 -19.50
N ILE A 47 11.16 -5.74 -19.89
CA ILE A 47 10.02 -4.82 -19.86
C ILE A 47 9.66 -4.49 -18.42
N GLY A 48 9.32 -3.23 -18.15
CA GLY A 48 8.97 -2.75 -16.82
C GLY A 48 10.12 -2.04 -16.10
N ALA A 49 11.33 -2.00 -16.65
CA ALA A 49 12.46 -1.25 -16.08
C ALA A 49 12.70 0.12 -16.73
N GLU A 50 11.79 0.56 -17.59
CA GLU A 50 11.90 1.82 -18.33
C GLU A 50 11.95 3.04 -17.41
N LYS A 51 12.64 4.09 -17.87
CA LYS A 51 12.84 5.30 -17.07
C LYS A 51 11.53 6.02 -16.78
N THR A 52 10.63 6.02 -17.76
CA THR A 52 9.31 6.63 -17.63
C THR A 52 8.20 5.61 -17.86
N TYR A 53 7.05 5.81 -17.20
CA TYR A 53 5.88 4.95 -17.43
C TYR A 53 5.34 5.08 -18.86
N LEU A 54 5.63 6.18 -19.56
CA LEU A 54 5.23 6.40 -20.96
C LEU A 54 6.04 5.51 -21.91
N GLU A 55 7.37 5.42 -21.72
CA GLU A 55 8.22 4.48 -22.46
C GLU A 55 7.72 3.03 -22.28
N TYR A 56 7.41 2.65 -21.04
CA TYR A 56 6.81 1.36 -20.72
C TYR A 56 5.49 1.10 -21.46
N ILE A 57 4.57 2.07 -21.45
CA ILE A 57 3.30 1.96 -22.19
C ILE A 57 3.55 1.75 -23.68
N GLN A 58 4.45 2.52 -24.30
CA GLN A 58 4.74 2.41 -25.73
C GLN A 58 5.29 1.02 -26.10
N ILE A 59 6.18 0.50 -25.27
CA ILE A 59 6.75 -0.84 -25.39
C ILE A 59 5.64 -1.90 -25.39
N LEU A 60 4.67 -1.80 -24.47
CA LEU A 60 3.55 -2.72 -24.39
C LEU A 60 2.56 -2.56 -25.54
N VAL A 61 2.21 -1.33 -25.94
CA VAL A 61 1.32 -1.07 -27.08
C VAL A 61 1.86 -1.75 -28.33
N LYS A 62 3.16 -1.62 -28.60
CA LYS A 62 3.80 -2.28 -29.74
C LYS A 62 3.80 -3.80 -29.67
N THR A 63 4.11 -4.32 -28.48
CA THR A 63 4.10 -5.76 -28.23
C THR A 63 2.69 -6.32 -28.47
N PHE A 64 1.68 -5.62 -27.98
CA PHE A 64 0.30 -6.02 -28.18
C PHE A 64 -0.22 -5.72 -29.59
N SER A 65 0.34 -4.77 -30.33
CA SER A 65 0.07 -4.59 -31.75
C SER A 65 0.47 -5.84 -32.55
N LEU A 66 1.63 -6.44 -32.25
CA LEU A 66 2.02 -7.73 -32.82
C LEU A 66 1.09 -8.86 -32.37
N LEU A 67 0.75 -8.94 -31.08
CA LEU A 67 -0.16 -9.94 -30.54
C LEU A 67 -1.53 -9.89 -31.24
N LYS A 68 -2.02 -8.69 -31.53
CA LYS A 68 -3.30 -8.46 -32.23
C LYS A 68 -3.38 -9.24 -33.53
N CYS A 69 -2.30 -9.26 -34.31
CA CYS A 69 -2.21 -10.01 -35.57
C CYS A 69 -2.22 -11.53 -35.38
N LYS A 70 -1.90 -12.03 -34.19
CA LYS A 70 -1.88 -13.46 -33.85
C LYS A 70 -3.25 -14.00 -33.49
N LEU A 71 -4.17 -13.13 -33.07
CA LEU A 71 -5.53 -13.50 -32.75
C LEU A 71 -6.37 -13.74 -34.00
N LYS A 72 -7.29 -14.70 -33.90
CA LYS A 72 -8.37 -14.87 -34.87
C LYS A 72 -9.29 -13.65 -34.89
N GLU A 73 -10.08 -13.48 -35.94
CA GLU A 73 -11.07 -12.39 -36.08
C GLU A 73 -12.02 -12.26 -34.87
N LYS A 74 -12.46 -13.40 -34.30
CA LYS A 74 -13.33 -13.46 -33.11
C LYS A 74 -12.56 -13.49 -31.79
N GLY A 75 -11.24 -13.43 -31.85
CA GLY A 75 -10.34 -13.66 -30.73
C GLY A 75 -10.45 -12.59 -29.64
N VAL A 76 -10.11 -12.98 -28.42
CA VAL A 76 -10.23 -12.14 -27.23
C VAL A 76 -8.88 -12.05 -26.52
N PHE A 77 -8.54 -10.85 -26.04
CA PHE A 77 -7.34 -10.62 -25.24
C PHE A 77 -7.69 -10.14 -23.83
N PHE A 78 -7.31 -10.90 -22.81
CA PHE A 78 -7.38 -10.50 -21.40
C PHE A 78 -6.04 -9.97 -20.92
N LEU A 79 -6.01 -8.70 -20.55
CA LEU A 79 -4.82 -8.05 -20.01
C LEU A 79 -5.04 -7.75 -18.52
N ASN A 80 -4.41 -8.52 -17.64
CA ASN A 80 -4.37 -8.22 -16.20
C ASN A 80 -3.18 -7.29 -15.90
N ILE A 81 -3.45 -6.08 -15.42
CA ILE A 81 -2.37 -5.15 -15.07
C ILE A 81 -2.80 -4.25 -13.90
N GLY A 82 -2.08 -4.40 -12.78
CA GLY A 82 -2.28 -3.60 -11.59
C GLY A 82 -1.72 -2.18 -11.71
N ASP A 83 -2.37 -1.24 -11.04
CA ASP A 83 -1.91 0.14 -11.00
C ASP A 83 -0.85 0.35 -9.91
N LYS A 84 -0.09 1.44 -10.04
CA LYS A 84 1.03 1.78 -9.18
C LYS A 84 1.04 3.24 -8.83
N TYR A 85 1.56 3.55 -7.65
CA TYR A 85 1.87 4.91 -7.25
C TYR A 85 3.20 5.35 -7.84
N LEU A 86 3.24 6.57 -8.39
CA LEU A 86 4.35 7.07 -9.21
C LEU A 86 5.66 7.30 -8.43
N SER A 87 5.63 7.35 -7.10
CA SER A 87 6.78 7.56 -6.22
C SER A 87 6.76 6.62 -5.02
N LYS A 88 7.96 6.22 -4.56
CA LYS A 88 8.16 5.29 -3.43
C LYS A 88 8.02 5.96 -2.05
N TYR A 89 8.22 7.28 -1.94
CA TYR A 89 8.26 8.01 -0.67
C TYR A 89 7.26 9.16 -0.63
N GLY A 90 6.36 9.16 0.36
CA GLY A 90 5.37 10.21 0.60
C GLY A 90 4.38 10.40 -0.57
N ASN A 91 3.31 11.16 -0.31
CA ASN A 91 2.55 12.00 -1.24
C ASN A 91 2.55 11.63 -2.73
N SER A 92 2.27 10.36 -3.04
CA SER A 92 2.30 9.84 -4.41
C SER A 92 0.90 9.75 -4.99
N SER A 93 0.74 10.16 -6.25
CA SER A 93 -0.47 9.89 -7.01
C SER A 93 -0.49 8.45 -7.50
N LEU A 94 -1.67 7.85 -7.49
CA LEU A 94 -1.99 6.67 -8.27
C LEU A 94 -1.77 7.03 -9.75
N GLY A 95 -0.99 6.21 -10.45
CA GLY A 95 -0.48 6.53 -11.78
C GLY A 95 -1.50 6.39 -12.90
N MET A 96 -2.57 5.62 -12.67
CA MET A 96 -3.57 5.28 -13.68
C MET A 96 -2.95 4.63 -14.93
N ILE A 97 -1.79 3.97 -14.76
CA ILE A 97 -1.00 3.40 -15.86
C ILE A 97 -1.80 2.33 -16.64
N PRO A 98 -2.52 1.40 -15.99
CA PRO A 98 -3.39 0.43 -16.66
C PRO A 98 -4.38 1.07 -17.65
N TYR A 99 -5.04 2.13 -17.22
CA TYR A 99 -6.09 2.80 -18.00
C TYR A 99 -5.51 3.65 -19.12
N LYS A 100 -4.36 4.29 -18.89
CA LYS A 100 -3.60 4.94 -19.97
C LYS A 100 -3.23 3.91 -21.03
N LEU A 101 -2.58 2.80 -20.65
CA LEU A 101 -2.23 1.71 -21.57
C LEU A 101 -3.44 1.25 -22.40
N ALA A 102 -4.57 1.01 -21.75
CA ALA A 102 -5.80 0.59 -22.44
C ALA A 102 -6.28 1.63 -23.47
N SER A 103 -6.22 2.92 -23.14
CA SER A 103 -6.54 4.01 -24.08
C SER A 103 -5.60 4.04 -25.28
N TYR A 104 -4.28 3.90 -25.06
CA TYR A 104 -3.31 3.83 -26.16
C TYR A 104 -3.53 2.60 -27.04
N MET A 105 -3.85 1.44 -26.47
CA MET A 105 -4.21 0.25 -27.24
C MET A 105 -5.47 0.47 -28.07
N CYS A 106 -6.49 1.15 -27.53
CA CYS A 106 -7.68 1.50 -28.31
C CYS A 106 -7.36 2.41 -29.51
N ASN A 107 -6.40 3.33 -29.35
CA ASN A 107 -5.92 4.17 -30.46
C ASN A 107 -5.11 3.35 -31.49
N ASP A 108 -4.42 2.29 -31.06
CA ASP A 108 -3.80 1.26 -31.93
C ASP A 108 -4.84 0.30 -32.55
N GLY A 109 -6.13 0.65 -32.45
CA GLY A 109 -7.24 -0.04 -33.08
C GLY A 109 -7.74 -1.28 -32.34
N TRP A 110 -7.39 -1.48 -31.07
CA TRP A 110 -8.05 -2.47 -30.23
C TRP A 110 -9.46 -2.02 -29.82
N ILE A 111 -10.41 -2.95 -29.74
CA ILE A 111 -11.75 -2.68 -29.20
C ILE A 111 -11.75 -3.14 -27.74
N LEU A 112 -11.96 -2.22 -26.79
CA LEU A 112 -12.15 -2.53 -25.38
C LEU A 112 -13.62 -2.93 -25.13
N ASN A 113 -13.87 -4.20 -24.88
CA ASN A 113 -15.20 -4.75 -24.66
C ASN A 113 -15.69 -4.60 -23.21
N ASP A 114 -14.79 -4.69 -22.24
CA ASP A 114 -15.12 -4.64 -20.81
C ASP A 114 -13.89 -4.36 -19.94
N ILE A 115 -14.14 -3.97 -18.69
CA ILE A 115 -13.14 -3.89 -17.64
C ILE A 115 -13.64 -4.72 -16.47
N ILE A 116 -13.06 -5.90 -16.31
CA ILE A 116 -13.37 -6.82 -15.23
C ILE A 116 -12.55 -6.42 -13.99
N ILE A 117 -13.18 -6.38 -12.83
CA ILE A 117 -12.50 -6.14 -11.55
C ILE A 117 -12.22 -7.48 -10.87
N TRP A 118 -10.95 -7.85 -10.77
CA TRP A 118 -10.54 -8.93 -9.89
C TRP A 118 -10.37 -8.38 -8.46
N TYR A 119 -11.37 -8.63 -7.62
CA TYR A 119 -11.30 -8.32 -6.18
C TYR A 119 -10.61 -9.45 -5.41
N LYS A 120 -9.68 -9.10 -4.52
CA LYS A 120 -8.83 -10.00 -3.71
C LYS A 120 -9.28 -10.01 -2.24
N PRO A 121 -10.13 -10.95 -1.79
CA PRO A 121 -10.64 -10.96 -0.40
C PRO A 121 -9.55 -11.17 0.66
N ASN A 122 -8.45 -11.82 0.28
CA ASN A 122 -7.28 -12.10 1.12
C ASN A 122 -6.08 -11.21 0.76
N HIS A 123 -6.32 -9.98 0.29
CA HIS A 123 -5.27 -9.00 0.05
C HIS A 123 -4.41 -8.75 1.30
N MET A 124 -3.15 -8.39 1.07
CA MET A 124 -2.24 -8.05 2.17
C MET A 124 -2.70 -6.75 2.85
N PRO A 125 -2.82 -6.72 4.19
CA PRO A 125 -3.15 -5.48 4.90
C PRO A 125 -2.13 -4.37 4.63
N SER A 126 -2.61 -3.15 4.41
CA SER A 126 -1.76 -1.97 4.24
C SER A 126 -1.62 -1.20 5.56
N SER A 127 -0.39 -0.80 5.90
CA SER A 127 -0.09 0.09 7.03
C SER A 127 -0.25 1.57 6.70
N ILE A 128 -0.53 1.89 5.43
CA ILE A 128 -0.63 3.26 4.93
C ILE A 128 -1.86 3.95 5.55
N LYS A 129 -1.70 5.23 5.90
CA LYS A 129 -2.71 5.99 6.66
C LYS A 129 -3.44 7.07 5.86
N ASN A 130 -2.99 7.39 4.65
CA ASN A 130 -3.49 8.52 3.85
C ASN A 130 -4.31 8.10 2.61
N ARG A 131 -4.68 6.81 2.54
CA ARG A 131 -5.41 6.18 1.44
C ARG A 131 -6.01 4.83 1.87
N PHE A 132 -6.96 4.32 1.10
CA PHE A 132 -7.51 2.96 1.24
C PHE A 132 -6.47 1.90 0.83
N SER A 133 -6.63 0.66 1.33
CA SER A 133 -5.80 -0.47 0.89
C SER A 133 -6.14 -0.86 -0.55
N ASN A 134 -5.13 -1.19 -1.36
CA ASN A 134 -5.35 -1.66 -2.72
C ASN A 134 -5.79 -3.13 -2.69
N THR A 135 -7.03 -3.40 -3.11
CA THR A 135 -7.67 -4.71 -2.95
C THR A 135 -8.18 -5.33 -4.23
N TYR A 136 -8.04 -4.64 -5.37
CA TYR A 136 -8.42 -5.18 -6.67
C TYR A 136 -7.30 -4.99 -7.71
N GLU A 137 -7.48 -5.63 -8.88
CA GLU A 137 -6.76 -5.37 -10.12
C GLU A 137 -7.76 -5.32 -11.28
N PRO A 138 -7.60 -4.38 -12.24
CA PRO A 138 -8.41 -4.38 -13.46
C PRO A 138 -7.87 -5.39 -14.48
N ILE A 139 -8.80 -6.05 -15.17
CA ILE A 139 -8.55 -6.94 -16.29
C ILE A 139 -9.28 -6.35 -17.49
N PHE A 140 -8.53 -5.88 -18.47
CA PHE A 140 -9.09 -5.31 -19.69
C PHE A 140 -9.39 -6.43 -20.67
N VAL A 141 -10.58 -6.38 -21.26
CA VAL A 141 -11.03 -7.37 -22.25
C VAL A 141 -11.02 -6.71 -23.62
N PHE A 142 -10.01 -7.02 -24.43
CA PHE A 142 -9.86 -6.49 -25.78
C PHE A 142 -10.27 -7.49 -26.85
N SER A 143 -10.54 -6.99 -28.05
CA SER A 143 -10.74 -7.78 -29.27
C SER A 143 -10.39 -6.98 -30.52
N THR A 144 -10.40 -7.65 -31.67
CA THR A 144 -10.23 -7.06 -33.00
C THR A 144 -11.55 -6.78 -33.71
N SER A 145 -12.67 -7.31 -33.22
CA SER A 145 -14.00 -7.13 -33.82
C SER A 145 -15.12 -7.10 -32.78
N ASN A 146 -16.24 -6.45 -33.11
CA ASN A 146 -17.45 -6.42 -32.27
C ASN A 146 -18.21 -7.76 -32.25
N ASN A 147 -17.85 -8.70 -33.13
CA ASN A 147 -18.36 -10.08 -33.13
C ASN A 147 -17.29 -11.01 -32.58
N ASN A 148 -17.13 -11.05 -31.27
CA ASN A 148 -16.09 -11.82 -30.60
C ASN A 148 -16.68 -12.86 -29.63
N TYR A 149 -15.85 -13.83 -29.25
CA TYR A 149 -16.29 -14.92 -28.37
C TYR A 149 -16.82 -14.43 -27.02
N TYR A 150 -16.20 -13.39 -26.43
CA TYR A 150 -16.58 -12.85 -25.13
C TYR A 150 -17.97 -12.22 -25.15
N LEU A 151 -18.24 -11.33 -26.11
CA LEU A 151 -19.57 -10.70 -26.25
C LEU A 151 -20.65 -11.72 -26.62
N ASN A 152 -20.30 -12.77 -27.35
CA ASN A 152 -21.22 -13.86 -27.66
C ASN A 152 -21.59 -14.67 -26.42
N GLN A 153 -20.61 -15.03 -25.58
CA GLN A 153 -20.86 -15.74 -24.31
C GLN A 153 -21.63 -14.88 -23.30
N LYS A 154 -21.32 -13.57 -23.24
CA LYS A 154 -22.00 -12.62 -22.34
C LYS A 154 -23.51 -12.51 -22.59
N LYS A 155 -23.98 -12.83 -23.81
CA LYS A 155 -25.42 -12.86 -24.15
C LYS A 155 -26.15 -14.08 -23.59
N ILE A 156 -25.45 -15.18 -23.36
CA ILE A 156 -26.04 -16.49 -23.01
C ILE A 156 -25.75 -16.93 -21.57
N GLN A 157 -24.86 -16.23 -20.87
CA GLN A 157 -24.52 -16.50 -19.47
C GLN A 157 -24.84 -15.29 -18.58
N ASN A 158 -25.16 -15.54 -17.31
CA ASN A 158 -25.30 -14.46 -16.33
C ASN A 158 -23.92 -13.90 -15.94
N PHE A 159 -23.48 -12.90 -16.68
CA PHE A 159 -22.14 -12.34 -16.55
C PHE A 159 -22.02 -11.32 -15.41
N SER A 160 -20.92 -11.37 -14.67
CA SER A 160 -20.49 -10.27 -13.79
C SER A 160 -19.07 -9.84 -14.14
N ASN A 161 -18.87 -8.54 -14.32
CA ASN A 161 -17.54 -7.95 -14.51
C ASN A 161 -16.83 -7.71 -13.16
N ILE A 162 -17.21 -8.45 -12.11
CA ILE A 162 -16.54 -8.48 -10.81
C ILE A 162 -16.24 -9.94 -10.48
N LEU A 163 -14.95 -10.27 -10.39
CA LEU A 163 -14.46 -11.60 -10.01
C LEU A 163 -13.90 -11.56 -8.60
N LYS A 164 -14.57 -12.23 -7.67
CA LYS A 164 -14.15 -12.34 -6.26
C LYS A 164 -13.30 -13.59 -6.05
N ILE A 165 -12.01 -13.50 -6.37
CA ILE A 165 -11.09 -14.64 -6.37
C ILE A 165 -9.93 -14.36 -5.41
N LYS A 166 -9.62 -15.33 -4.54
CA LYS A 166 -8.50 -15.22 -3.60
C LYS A 166 -7.17 -15.28 -4.34
N THR A 167 -6.17 -14.55 -3.86
CA THR A 167 -4.78 -14.73 -4.31
C THR A 167 -4.30 -16.13 -3.96
N GLN A 168 -3.50 -16.71 -4.84
CA GLN A 168 -2.93 -18.05 -4.70
C GLN A 168 -1.44 -17.93 -4.31
N PRO A 169 -0.98 -18.57 -3.22
CA PRO A 169 0.44 -18.60 -2.88
C PRO A 169 1.21 -19.47 -3.88
N THR A 170 2.49 -19.14 -4.08
CA THR A 170 3.40 -19.90 -4.96
C THR A 170 4.65 -20.31 -4.18
N PRO A 171 5.14 -21.55 -4.35
CA PRO A 171 6.41 -21.98 -3.75
C PRO A 171 7.63 -21.41 -4.48
N PHE A 172 7.45 -20.86 -5.68
CA PHE A 172 8.53 -20.38 -6.52
C PHE A 172 8.95 -18.96 -6.13
N SER A 173 10.23 -18.76 -5.89
CA SER A 173 10.81 -17.45 -5.55
C SER A 173 10.73 -16.48 -6.73
N HIS A 174 10.52 -15.19 -6.45
CA HIS A 174 10.52 -14.09 -7.42
C HIS A 174 9.46 -14.11 -8.53
N VAL A 175 8.58 -15.11 -8.57
CA VAL A 175 7.47 -15.17 -9.55
C VAL A 175 6.29 -14.31 -9.11
N ALA A 176 5.72 -13.54 -10.05
CA ALA A 176 4.42 -12.88 -9.90
C ALA A 176 3.34 -13.74 -10.56
N VAL A 177 2.47 -14.36 -9.75
CA VAL A 177 1.48 -15.34 -10.23
C VAL A 177 0.08 -14.83 -9.95
N TYR A 178 -0.76 -14.71 -10.99
CA TYR A 178 -2.21 -14.60 -10.81
C TYR A 178 -2.82 -16.01 -10.62
N PRO A 179 -3.96 -16.15 -9.91
CA PRO A 179 -4.52 -17.47 -9.57
C PRO A 179 -4.96 -18.28 -10.79
N GLU A 180 -4.77 -19.60 -10.75
CA GLU A 180 -5.28 -20.52 -11.80
C GLU A 180 -6.79 -20.34 -11.99
N LYS A 181 -7.54 -20.23 -10.88
CA LYS A 181 -8.99 -20.07 -10.92
C LYS A 181 -9.44 -18.80 -11.65
N LEU A 182 -8.63 -17.73 -11.62
CA LEU A 182 -8.93 -16.50 -12.35
C LEU A 182 -8.85 -16.77 -13.85
N VAL A 183 -7.77 -17.40 -14.31
CA VAL A 183 -7.58 -17.77 -15.71
C VAL A 183 -8.67 -18.71 -16.20
N GLU A 184 -8.95 -19.79 -15.45
CA GLU A 184 -10.02 -20.74 -15.78
C GLU A 184 -11.36 -20.03 -16.00
N THR A 185 -11.69 -19.06 -15.13
CA THR A 185 -12.93 -18.28 -15.23
C THR A 185 -12.95 -17.42 -16.49
N LEU A 186 -11.83 -16.77 -16.82
CA LEU A 186 -11.73 -15.92 -18.01
C LEU A 186 -11.77 -16.75 -19.30
N LEU A 187 -11.09 -17.89 -19.34
CA LEU A 187 -11.15 -18.82 -20.48
C LEU A 187 -12.59 -19.31 -20.69
N ASN A 188 -13.30 -19.72 -19.64
CA ASN A 188 -14.71 -20.13 -19.75
C ASN A 188 -15.63 -19.06 -20.34
N TYR A 189 -15.27 -17.77 -20.26
CA TYR A 189 -16.05 -16.68 -20.84
C TYR A 189 -15.79 -16.44 -22.33
N SER A 190 -14.78 -17.05 -22.94
CA SER A 190 -14.36 -16.65 -24.29
C SER A 190 -13.68 -17.71 -25.12
N ILE A 191 -13.28 -18.85 -24.55
CA ILE A 191 -12.61 -19.88 -25.32
C ILE A 191 -13.65 -20.80 -25.99
N PRO A 192 -13.59 -20.99 -27.32
CA PRO A 192 -14.40 -22.02 -27.98
C PRO A 192 -13.89 -23.42 -27.59
N THR A 193 -14.75 -24.43 -27.70
CA THR A 193 -14.39 -25.84 -27.47
C THR A 193 -13.15 -26.23 -28.29
N GLY A 194 -12.09 -26.68 -27.61
CA GLY A 194 -10.81 -27.07 -28.23
C GLY A 194 -9.98 -25.88 -28.74
N GLY A 195 -10.28 -24.68 -28.24
CA GLY A 195 -9.61 -23.45 -28.64
C GLY A 195 -8.14 -23.38 -28.21
N SER A 196 -7.45 -22.42 -28.81
CA SER A 196 -6.02 -22.18 -28.61
C SER A 196 -5.75 -20.93 -27.77
N VAL A 197 -4.83 -21.02 -26.82
CA VAL A 197 -4.49 -19.95 -25.87
C VAL A 197 -3.05 -19.48 -26.03
N LEU A 198 -2.84 -18.17 -26.07
CA LEU A 198 -1.53 -17.55 -26.06
C LEU A 198 -1.28 -16.80 -24.74
N ASP A 199 -0.13 -17.04 -24.10
CA ASP A 199 0.39 -16.21 -23.02
C ASP A 199 1.77 -15.64 -23.39
N PRO A 200 1.84 -14.36 -23.79
CA PRO A 200 3.10 -13.69 -24.15
C PRO A 200 4.04 -13.41 -22.96
N PHE A 201 3.57 -13.53 -21.71
CA PHE A 201 4.37 -13.32 -20.50
C PHE A 201 4.05 -14.42 -19.48
N ALA A 202 4.48 -15.64 -19.79
CA ALA A 202 3.97 -16.84 -19.13
C ALA A 202 4.36 -16.99 -17.66
N GLY A 203 5.50 -16.45 -17.23
CA GLY A 203 5.98 -16.56 -15.85
C GLY A 203 6.08 -18.04 -15.43
N SER A 204 5.34 -18.43 -14.38
CA SER A 204 5.30 -19.84 -13.95
C SER A 204 4.36 -20.75 -14.77
N GLY A 205 3.77 -20.27 -15.86
CA GLY A 205 2.91 -21.09 -16.72
C GLY A 205 1.51 -21.34 -16.15
N THR A 206 0.96 -20.38 -15.41
CA THR A 206 -0.42 -20.49 -14.89
C THR A 206 -1.43 -20.69 -16.00
N THR A 207 -1.25 -20.01 -17.13
CA THR A 207 -2.15 -20.12 -18.28
C THR A 207 -2.22 -21.53 -18.83
N CYS A 208 -1.07 -22.18 -19.03
CA CYS A 208 -0.99 -23.58 -19.44
C CYS A 208 -1.69 -24.49 -18.42
N LYS A 209 -1.40 -24.29 -17.13
CA LYS A 209 -2.01 -25.10 -16.07
C LYS A 209 -3.53 -24.99 -16.04
N ALA A 210 -4.06 -23.78 -16.22
CA ALA A 210 -5.50 -23.54 -16.29
C ALA A 210 -6.13 -24.19 -17.53
N ALA A 211 -5.48 -24.11 -18.71
CA ALA A 211 -5.96 -24.78 -19.92
C ALA A 211 -6.01 -26.32 -19.75
N GLN A 212 -5.00 -26.90 -19.10
CA GLN A 212 -5.00 -28.32 -18.73
C GLN A 212 -6.14 -28.66 -17.76
N ASN A 213 -6.34 -27.85 -16.72
CA ASN A 213 -7.42 -28.07 -15.75
C ASN A 213 -8.81 -28.04 -16.41
N LEU A 214 -9.02 -27.22 -17.45
CA LEU A 214 -10.26 -27.18 -18.22
C LEU A 214 -10.46 -28.36 -19.19
N THR A 215 -9.37 -29.05 -19.57
CA THR A 215 -9.41 -30.24 -20.42
C THR A 215 -9.91 -31.47 -19.64
N LEU A 216 -9.65 -31.52 -18.33
CA LEU A 216 -9.96 -32.66 -17.46
C LEU A 216 -11.47 -32.95 -17.19
N PRO A 217 -12.44 -32.01 -17.27
CA PRO A 217 -13.85 -32.29 -17.01
C PRO A 217 -14.74 -32.45 -18.26
N LEU A 218 -14.26 -32.22 -19.50
CA LEU A 218 -15.10 -32.16 -20.71
C LEU A 218 -14.58 -33.06 -21.85
N ASN A 219 -15.14 -34.28 -21.95
CA ASN A 219 -15.26 -35.12 -23.16
C ASN A 219 -14.20 -34.93 -24.27
N ASN A 220 -12.95 -35.37 -24.07
CA ASN A 220 -11.91 -35.46 -25.11
C ASN A 220 -11.57 -34.13 -25.84
N VAL A 221 -11.90 -32.97 -25.27
CA VAL A 221 -11.60 -31.67 -25.86
C VAL A 221 -10.31 -31.12 -25.27
N ILE A 222 -9.21 -31.20 -26.02
CA ILE A 222 -7.91 -30.67 -25.62
C ILE A 222 -7.83 -29.18 -25.98
N PHE A 223 -7.58 -28.33 -24.98
CA PHE A 223 -7.22 -26.93 -25.22
C PHE A 223 -5.72 -26.81 -25.43
N SER A 224 -5.30 -26.13 -26.49
CA SER A 224 -3.87 -25.89 -26.71
C SER A 224 -3.39 -24.60 -26.04
N SER A 225 -2.12 -24.58 -25.62
CA SER A 225 -1.52 -23.36 -25.06
C SER A 225 -0.09 -23.14 -25.54
N THR A 226 0.22 -21.90 -25.88
CA THR A 226 1.55 -21.44 -26.24
C THR A 226 1.99 -20.37 -25.25
N MET A 227 3.15 -20.59 -24.63
CA MET A 227 3.73 -19.72 -23.61
C MET A 227 5.00 -19.08 -24.15
N ILE A 228 5.15 -17.77 -24.01
CA ILE A 228 6.42 -17.08 -24.26
C ILE A 228 7.02 -16.63 -22.93
N GLU A 229 8.27 -16.98 -22.69
CA GLU A 229 8.99 -16.63 -21.45
C GLU A 229 10.48 -16.41 -21.75
N ALA A 230 11.01 -15.27 -21.31
CA ALA A 230 12.40 -14.89 -21.56
C ALA A 230 13.37 -15.50 -20.53
N ASN A 231 12.89 -15.79 -19.31
CA ASN A 231 13.73 -16.34 -18.24
C ASN A 231 13.77 -17.87 -18.28
N ALA A 232 14.93 -18.44 -18.61
CA ALA A 232 15.12 -19.89 -18.64
C ALA A 232 14.78 -20.60 -17.31
N LYS A 233 14.97 -19.94 -16.15
CA LYS A 233 14.58 -20.51 -14.84
C LYS A 233 13.06 -20.67 -14.74
N TYR A 234 12.31 -19.76 -15.32
CA TYR A 234 10.85 -19.82 -15.34
C TYR A 234 10.37 -20.87 -16.33
N VAL A 235 11.03 -21.04 -17.48
CA VAL A 235 10.77 -22.15 -18.40
C VAL A 235 10.89 -23.52 -17.72
N GLU A 236 11.92 -23.74 -16.89
CA GLU A 236 12.04 -24.99 -16.12
C GLU A 236 10.88 -25.19 -15.12
N ILE A 237 10.38 -24.11 -14.52
CA ILE A 237 9.17 -24.16 -13.68
C ILE A 237 7.96 -24.56 -14.52
N ILE A 238 7.75 -23.97 -15.70
CA ILE A 238 6.63 -24.29 -16.59
C ILE A 238 6.69 -25.77 -16.97
N LYS A 239 7.86 -26.27 -17.41
CA LYS A 239 8.03 -27.68 -17.80
C LYS A 239 7.66 -28.64 -16.70
N SER A 240 8.17 -28.42 -15.49
CA SER A 240 7.85 -29.26 -14.33
C SER A 240 6.37 -29.19 -13.95
N ARG A 241 5.80 -27.98 -13.91
CA ARG A 241 4.43 -27.73 -13.44
C ARG A 241 3.36 -28.21 -14.44
N CYS A 242 3.64 -28.12 -15.73
CA CYS A 242 2.73 -28.45 -16.81
C CYS A 242 3.09 -29.76 -17.54
N SER A 243 4.12 -30.47 -17.07
CA SER A 243 4.58 -31.74 -17.68
C SER A 243 4.92 -31.60 -19.17
N ILE A 244 5.61 -30.52 -19.55
CA ILE A 244 5.99 -30.24 -20.95
C ILE A 244 7.38 -30.81 -21.22
N ALA A 245 7.50 -31.58 -22.31
CA ALA A 245 8.75 -32.20 -22.74
C ALA A 245 9.73 -31.19 -23.39
N ASN A 246 11.03 -31.51 -23.39
CA ASN A 246 12.08 -30.62 -23.89
C ASN A 246 11.94 -30.28 -25.38
N ASP A 247 11.45 -31.21 -26.20
CA ASP A 247 11.21 -31.03 -27.63
C ASP A 247 10.07 -30.04 -27.94
N LYS A 248 9.30 -29.64 -26.93
CA LYS A 248 8.26 -28.60 -26.99
C LYS A 248 8.75 -27.24 -26.51
N VAL A 249 10.04 -27.10 -26.18
CA VAL A 249 10.69 -25.83 -25.90
C VAL A 249 11.40 -25.34 -27.16
N LEU A 250 10.96 -24.20 -27.66
CA LEU A 250 11.33 -23.63 -28.93
C LEU A 250 12.11 -22.34 -28.68
N VAL A 251 13.15 -22.09 -29.47
CA VAL A 251 13.93 -20.85 -29.39
C VAL A 251 13.67 -20.05 -30.66
N PRO A 252 13.13 -18.83 -30.57
CA PRO A 252 12.86 -18.01 -31.74
C PRO A 252 14.16 -17.41 -32.28
N PRO A 253 14.22 -17.03 -33.57
CA PRO A 253 15.30 -16.19 -34.08
C PRO A 253 15.24 -14.80 -33.43
N GLU A 254 16.39 -14.20 -33.15
CA GLU A 254 16.47 -12.82 -32.65
C GLU A 254 15.94 -11.83 -33.70
N VAL A 255 15.08 -10.89 -33.27
CA VAL A 255 14.50 -9.86 -34.13
C VAL A 255 14.82 -8.48 -33.56
N THR A 256 15.40 -7.61 -34.38
CA THR A 256 15.65 -6.22 -33.97
C THR A 256 14.33 -5.49 -33.69
N ARG A 257 14.14 -5.07 -32.45
CA ARG A 257 13.00 -4.25 -32.05
C ARG A 257 13.07 -2.87 -32.71
N LYS A 258 12.07 -2.53 -33.52
CA LYS A 258 11.99 -1.17 -34.09
C LYS A 258 11.62 -0.14 -33.01
N PRO A 259 12.31 1.02 -32.91
CA PRO A 259 11.95 2.11 -31.99
C PRO A 259 10.58 2.72 -32.35
N ALA A 260 9.93 3.37 -31.38
CA ALA A 260 8.58 3.93 -31.58
C ALA A 260 8.69 5.25 -32.34
N ASP A 261 7.98 5.35 -33.46
CA ASP A 261 8.12 6.52 -34.32
C ASP A 261 7.39 7.75 -33.76
N ASN A 262 6.40 7.62 -32.86
CA ASN A 262 5.63 8.76 -32.38
C ASN A 262 5.06 8.64 -30.95
N TYR A 263 4.99 9.78 -30.27
CA TYR A 263 4.19 10.02 -29.08
C TYR A 263 2.75 10.33 -29.48
N PHE A 264 1.77 9.56 -29.00
CA PHE A 264 0.37 9.85 -29.29
C PHE A 264 -0.21 10.86 -28.30
N GLU A 265 -0.90 11.87 -28.84
CA GLU A 265 -1.72 12.81 -28.09
C GLU A 265 -3.11 12.21 -27.83
N TYR A 266 -3.56 12.22 -26.57
CA TYR A 266 -4.90 11.74 -26.22
C TYR A 266 -5.97 12.76 -26.64
N LYS A 267 -6.99 12.30 -27.36
CA LYS A 267 -8.20 13.09 -27.68
C LYS A 267 -9.44 12.29 -27.30
N SER A 268 -10.14 12.79 -26.28
CA SER A 268 -11.44 12.25 -25.87
C SER A 268 -12.44 12.33 -27.01
N LYS A 269 -13.20 11.24 -27.21
CA LYS A 269 -14.29 11.10 -28.19
C LYS A 269 -15.63 11.59 -27.64
N ILE A 270 -15.80 11.66 -26.33
CA ILE A 270 -17.03 12.13 -25.69
C ILE A 270 -17.16 13.67 -25.74
N LYS A 271 -18.30 14.16 -26.23
CA LYS A 271 -18.65 15.58 -26.19
C LYS A 271 -19.01 15.99 -24.76
N ARG A 272 -18.47 17.13 -24.32
CA ARG A 272 -18.70 17.69 -22.99
C ARG A 272 -20.08 18.33 -22.91
N SER A 273 -20.71 18.24 -21.75
CA SER A 273 -21.93 18.99 -21.42
C SER A 273 -21.60 20.46 -21.11
N GLU A 274 -22.46 21.38 -21.51
CA GLU A 274 -22.37 22.80 -21.12
C GLU A 274 -22.95 22.98 -19.72
N ILE A 275 -22.10 22.93 -18.70
CA ILE A 275 -22.51 23.02 -17.29
C ILE A 275 -21.73 24.13 -16.59
N ASN A 276 -22.45 25.00 -15.88
CA ASN A 276 -21.84 25.94 -14.96
C ASN A 276 -21.81 25.34 -13.53
N PHE A 277 -20.61 25.06 -13.03
CA PHE A 277 -20.43 24.47 -11.71
C PHE A 277 -20.36 25.56 -10.63
N ASN A 278 -21.50 25.97 -10.08
CA ASN A 278 -21.53 26.85 -8.91
C ASN A 278 -21.37 26.04 -7.61
N ILE A 279 -20.13 25.68 -7.28
CA ILE A 279 -19.82 24.82 -6.14
C ILE A 279 -19.31 25.67 -4.97
N PRO A 280 -19.95 25.63 -3.78
CA PRO A 280 -19.47 26.34 -2.61
C PRO A 280 -18.12 25.79 -2.13
N ILE A 281 -17.19 26.70 -1.80
CA ILE A 281 -15.84 26.36 -1.32
C ILE A 281 -15.94 25.61 0.00
N ASN A 282 -15.63 24.30 -0.03
CA ASN A 282 -15.74 23.42 1.12
C ASN A 282 -14.48 22.57 1.30
N LYS A 283 -14.22 22.10 2.53
CA LYS A 283 -13.18 21.07 2.78
C LYS A 283 -13.61 19.66 2.32
N LYS A 284 -14.90 19.49 2.01
CA LYS A 284 -15.53 18.20 1.74
C LYS A 284 -16.34 18.30 0.46
N PHE A 285 -16.02 17.45 -0.51
CA PHE A 285 -16.78 17.35 -1.75
C PHE A 285 -17.00 15.88 -2.12
N ILE A 286 -18.26 15.47 -2.26
CA ILE A 286 -18.64 14.15 -2.77
C ILE A 286 -19.64 14.35 -3.90
N LYS A 287 -19.32 13.85 -5.10
CA LYS A 287 -20.22 13.88 -6.25
C LYS A 287 -20.05 12.62 -7.08
N VAL A 288 -21.17 11.95 -7.39
CA VAL A 288 -21.21 10.87 -8.37
C VAL A 288 -22.12 11.30 -9.51
N PHE A 289 -21.58 11.36 -10.72
CA PHE A 289 -22.28 11.74 -11.94
C PHE A 289 -23.01 10.52 -12.53
N ASP A 290 -24.15 10.76 -13.17
CA ASP A 290 -24.92 9.68 -13.81
C ASP A 290 -24.35 9.31 -15.19
N ASN A 291 -23.76 10.28 -15.90
CA ASN A 291 -23.25 10.10 -17.25
C ASN A 291 -21.79 10.60 -17.41
N PRO A 292 -21.05 10.09 -18.41
CA PRO A 292 -19.67 10.51 -18.67
C PRO A 292 -19.51 11.96 -19.13
N ALA A 293 -20.46 12.53 -19.86
CA ALA A 293 -20.33 13.88 -20.42
C ALA A 293 -20.23 14.93 -19.31
N ASP A 294 -21.12 14.86 -18.32
CA ASP A 294 -21.12 15.76 -17.16
C ASP A 294 -19.87 15.57 -16.29
N TYR A 295 -19.45 14.31 -16.11
CA TYR A 295 -18.22 13.97 -15.40
C TYR A 295 -17.01 14.60 -16.09
N LEU A 296 -16.89 14.46 -17.41
CA LEU A 296 -15.78 15.01 -18.18
C LEU A 296 -15.78 16.54 -18.17
N SER A 297 -16.95 17.18 -18.26
CA SER A 297 -17.06 18.63 -18.07
C SER A 297 -16.54 19.06 -16.69
N PHE A 298 -16.84 18.29 -15.64
CA PHE A 298 -16.33 18.57 -14.30
C PHE A 298 -14.82 18.36 -14.19
N ILE A 299 -14.28 17.31 -14.81
CA ILE A 299 -12.83 17.06 -14.86
C ILE A 299 -12.11 18.17 -15.63
N ASP A 300 -12.67 18.64 -16.75
CA ASP A 300 -12.11 19.75 -17.51
C ASP A 300 -12.17 21.06 -16.71
N TYR A 301 -13.27 21.31 -15.98
CA TYR A 301 -13.35 22.41 -15.03
C TYR A 301 -12.29 22.32 -13.92
N MET A 302 -12.05 21.14 -13.32
CA MET A 302 -11.01 20.95 -12.29
C MET A 302 -9.60 21.28 -12.78
N LYS A 303 -9.33 21.28 -14.09
CA LYS A 303 -8.03 21.67 -14.68
C LYS A 303 -7.81 23.18 -14.70
N THR A 304 -8.87 23.99 -14.61
CA THR A 304 -8.77 25.47 -14.60
C THR A 304 -8.39 26.02 -13.23
N ASP A 305 -7.99 27.29 -13.18
CA ASP A 305 -7.65 27.94 -11.91
C ASP A 305 -8.88 28.20 -11.02
N GLU A 306 -10.07 28.39 -11.61
CA GLU A 306 -11.35 28.41 -10.88
C GLU A 306 -11.66 27.03 -10.28
N GLY A 307 -11.50 25.96 -11.07
CA GLY A 307 -11.72 24.59 -10.60
C GLY A 307 -10.83 24.22 -9.42
N LYS A 308 -9.58 24.71 -9.41
CA LYS A 308 -8.66 24.54 -8.27
C LYS A 308 -9.14 25.23 -6.99
N LYS A 309 -9.99 26.27 -7.08
CA LYS A 309 -10.50 27.04 -5.94
C LYS A 309 -11.74 26.41 -5.29
N ILE A 310 -12.39 25.42 -5.91
CA ILE A 310 -13.64 24.81 -5.37
C ILE A 310 -13.44 24.08 -4.05
N ILE A 311 -12.20 23.72 -3.75
CA ILE A 311 -11.82 23.06 -2.51
C ILE A 311 -10.67 23.84 -1.88
N LYS A 312 -10.68 23.91 -0.55
CA LYS A 312 -9.50 24.37 0.20
C LYS A 312 -8.32 23.45 -0.10
N GLU A 313 -7.10 23.96 0.02
CA GLU A 313 -5.89 23.19 -0.24
C GLU A 313 -5.79 21.92 0.63
N ASP A 314 -6.35 21.94 1.85
CA ASP A 314 -6.42 20.80 2.76
C ASP A 314 -7.67 19.93 2.58
N GLY A 315 -8.48 20.18 1.55
CA GLY A 315 -9.74 19.49 1.34
C GLY A 315 -9.61 18.18 0.56
N ILE A 316 -10.62 17.33 0.73
CA ILE A 316 -10.73 16.02 0.09
C ILE A 316 -11.90 16.02 -0.91
N LEU A 317 -11.69 15.45 -2.09
CA LEU A 317 -12.74 15.23 -3.08
C LEU A 317 -12.95 13.73 -3.32
N TYR A 318 -14.21 13.34 -3.40
CA TYR A 318 -14.63 12.05 -3.92
C TYR A 318 -15.52 12.27 -5.14
N VAL A 319 -15.01 11.94 -6.32
CA VAL A 319 -15.66 12.23 -7.59
C VAL A 319 -15.83 10.93 -8.36
N GLY A 320 -17.06 10.53 -8.67
CA GLY A 320 -17.33 9.28 -9.39
C GLY A 320 -18.27 9.46 -10.56
N VAL A 321 -18.45 8.41 -11.35
CA VAL A 321 -19.41 8.37 -12.46
C VAL A 321 -19.96 6.97 -12.59
N LYS A 322 -21.29 6.82 -12.72
CA LYS A 322 -21.95 5.49 -12.77
C LYS A 322 -21.66 4.71 -14.05
N SER A 323 -21.32 5.39 -15.13
CA SER A 323 -21.00 4.79 -16.42
C SER A 323 -19.49 4.64 -16.62
N ILE A 324 -19.06 3.47 -17.06
CA ILE A 324 -17.67 3.14 -17.33
C ILE A 324 -17.37 3.44 -18.80
N ASP A 325 -16.40 4.30 -19.05
CA ASP A 325 -15.86 4.58 -20.38
C ASP A 325 -14.35 4.84 -20.29
N ILE A 326 -13.58 4.43 -21.29
CA ILE A 326 -12.12 4.63 -21.30
C ILE A 326 -11.72 6.12 -21.22
N ASP A 327 -12.54 7.01 -21.78
CA ASP A 327 -12.30 8.46 -21.74
C ASP A 327 -12.41 9.02 -20.33
N VAL A 328 -13.28 8.45 -19.48
CA VAL A 328 -13.41 8.79 -18.06
C VAL A 328 -12.07 8.54 -17.36
N PHE A 329 -11.53 7.33 -17.47
CA PHE A 329 -10.28 6.98 -16.78
C PHE A 329 -9.11 7.79 -17.32
N THR A 330 -9.02 7.93 -18.64
CA THR A 330 -7.90 8.64 -19.28
C THR A 330 -7.92 10.12 -18.92
N SER A 331 -9.07 10.80 -19.03
CA SER A 331 -9.18 12.22 -18.68
C SER A 331 -8.95 12.48 -17.20
N THR A 332 -9.40 11.58 -16.31
CA THR A 332 -9.13 11.66 -14.88
C THR A 332 -7.64 11.56 -14.60
N SER A 333 -6.93 10.65 -15.30
CA SER A 333 -5.50 10.45 -15.12
C SER A 333 -4.65 11.69 -15.44
N LEU A 334 -5.15 12.58 -16.31
CA LEU A 334 -4.48 13.82 -16.69
C LEU A 334 -4.52 14.87 -15.58
N LEU A 335 -5.40 14.75 -14.58
CA LEU A 335 -5.46 15.71 -13.46
C LEU A 335 -4.11 15.83 -12.72
N ILE A 336 -3.28 14.78 -12.75
CA ILE A 336 -1.93 14.78 -12.18
C ILE A 336 -1.08 15.90 -12.77
N ASP A 337 -1.18 16.13 -14.08
CA ASP A 337 -0.41 17.16 -14.80
C ASP A 337 -0.88 18.58 -14.46
N TYR A 338 -2.06 18.70 -13.84
CA TYR A 338 -2.65 19.97 -13.38
C TYR A 338 -2.52 20.17 -11.86
N GLY A 339 -1.66 19.38 -11.20
CA GLY A 339 -1.32 19.54 -9.78
C GLY A 339 -2.29 18.87 -8.80
N TRP A 340 -3.20 18.02 -9.29
CA TRP A 340 -4.03 17.18 -8.44
C TRP A 340 -3.34 15.86 -8.12
N VAL A 341 -3.78 15.22 -7.04
CA VAL A 341 -3.26 13.92 -6.64
C VAL A 341 -4.40 12.93 -6.43
N ILE A 342 -4.36 11.84 -7.18
CA ILE A 342 -5.33 10.74 -7.10
C ILE A 342 -4.83 9.75 -6.04
N ARG A 343 -5.51 9.64 -4.91
CA ARG A 343 -5.11 8.78 -3.80
C ARG A 343 -5.59 7.35 -3.94
N ASN A 344 -6.79 7.15 -4.46
CA ASN A 344 -7.33 5.84 -4.81
C ASN A 344 -8.38 6.01 -5.91
N GLN A 345 -8.56 4.96 -6.70
CA GLN A 345 -9.82 4.71 -7.40
C GLN A 345 -10.59 3.67 -6.59
N LEU A 346 -11.71 4.07 -6.01
CA LEU A 346 -12.60 3.19 -5.27
C LEU A 346 -13.56 2.51 -6.25
N ILE A 347 -13.79 1.21 -6.08
CA ILE A 347 -14.73 0.42 -6.87
C ILE A 347 -16.00 0.23 -6.07
N ILE A 348 -17.11 0.74 -6.60
CA ILE A 348 -18.43 0.56 -6.00
C ILE A 348 -19.18 -0.50 -6.80
N LYS A 349 -19.49 -1.63 -6.15
CA LYS A 349 -20.31 -2.68 -6.77
C LYS A 349 -21.74 -2.19 -6.95
N ASN A 350 -22.29 -2.38 -8.15
CA ASN A 350 -23.67 -2.11 -8.49
C ASN A 350 -24.26 -3.34 -9.22
N ASN A 351 -24.92 -4.21 -8.47
CA ASN A 351 -25.40 -5.52 -8.94
C ASN A 351 -24.26 -6.35 -9.54
N ASN A 352 -24.35 -6.69 -10.83
CA ASN A 352 -23.33 -7.43 -11.58
C ASN A 352 -22.29 -6.52 -12.26
N SER A 353 -22.42 -5.21 -12.10
CA SER A 353 -21.50 -4.18 -12.61
C SER A 353 -20.78 -3.43 -11.49
N TRP A 354 -19.94 -2.46 -11.84
CA TRP A 354 -19.28 -1.56 -10.92
C TRP A 354 -19.21 -0.14 -11.48
N PHE A 355 -18.81 0.82 -10.65
CA PHE A 355 -18.44 2.16 -11.09
C PHE A 355 -17.36 2.79 -10.19
N PRO A 356 -16.50 3.67 -10.73
CA PRO A 356 -15.42 4.29 -9.96
C PRO A 356 -15.89 5.50 -9.14
N ILE A 357 -15.29 5.67 -7.96
CA ILE A 357 -15.21 6.95 -7.24
C ILE A 357 -13.72 7.24 -6.99
N TYR A 358 -13.23 8.37 -7.46
CA TYR A 358 -11.85 8.79 -7.28
C TYR A 358 -11.71 9.63 -6.01
N PHE A 359 -10.77 9.24 -5.15
CA PHE A 359 -10.31 10.05 -4.02
C PHE A 359 -9.20 10.98 -4.53
N ILE A 360 -9.48 12.29 -4.60
CA ILE A 360 -8.59 13.32 -5.17
C ILE A 360 -8.31 14.40 -4.10
N VAL A 361 -7.08 14.91 -4.08
CA VAL A 361 -6.62 15.98 -3.17
C VAL A 361 -5.69 16.99 -3.88
N ARG A 362 -5.49 18.16 -3.27
CA ARG A 362 -4.45 19.14 -3.67
C ARG A 362 -3.26 19.04 -2.71
N ASP A 363 -2.39 18.09 -2.96
CA ASP A 363 -1.28 17.74 -2.07
C ASP A 363 -0.10 18.73 -2.20
N ILE A 364 -0.32 20.00 -1.83
CA ILE A 364 0.67 21.07 -1.95
C ILE A 364 1.63 21.00 -0.75
N LYS A 365 2.94 21.20 -0.97
CA LYS A 365 3.99 21.11 0.07
C LYS A 365 3.71 21.97 1.32
N SER A 366 2.90 23.03 1.20
CA SER A 366 2.55 23.97 2.27
C SER A 366 1.37 23.53 3.15
N THR A 367 0.56 22.56 2.72
CA THR A 367 -0.75 22.29 3.31
C THR A 367 -1.01 20.78 3.44
N GLU A 368 -1.20 20.30 4.68
CA GLU A 368 -1.48 18.88 4.97
C GLU A 368 -2.99 18.63 5.03
N TYR A 369 -3.52 17.75 4.18
CA TYR A 369 -4.88 17.22 4.35
C TYR A 369 -4.84 15.99 5.28
N VAL A 370 -5.84 15.85 6.16
CA VAL A 370 -5.92 14.73 7.09
C VAL A 370 -7.05 13.80 6.69
N PHE A 371 -6.69 12.60 6.22
CA PHE A 371 -7.63 11.51 5.97
C PHE A 371 -7.93 10.75 7.27
N ASN A 372 -9.15 10.89 7.77
CA ASN A 372 -9.62 10.23 8.99
C ASN A 372 -9.87 8.73 8.73
N LEU A 373 -8.79 7.96 8.74
CA LEU A 373 -8.84 6.51 8.59
C LEU A 373 -9.46 5.83 9.82
N ASP A 374 -9.20 6.36 11.02
CA ASP A 374 -9.64 5.74 12.28
C ASP A 374 -11.17 5.70 12.40
N GLY A 375 -11.89 6.68 11.84
CA GLY A 375 -13.36 6.70 11.76
C GLY A 375 -13.98 5.63 10.85
N ILE A 376 -13.18 4.95 10.02
CA ILE A 376 -13.64 3.97 9.02
C ILE A 376 -12.91 2.62 9.08
N ARG A 377 -12.10 2.37 10.11
CA ARG A 377 -11.36 1.10 10.24
C ARG A 377 -12.29 -0.11 10.39
N ILE A 378 -11.90 -1.20 9.75
CA ILE A 378 -12.59 -2.49 9.86
C ILE A 378 -12.09 -3.20 11.12
N LYS A 379 -13.00 -3.45 12.07
CA LYS A 379 -12.69 -4.21 13.29
C LYS A 379 -12.24 -5.64 12.95
N HIS A 380 -11.32 -6.18 13.75
CA HIS A 380 -10.94 -7.58 13.62
C HIS A 380 -12.11 -8.49 14.01
N LYS A 381 -12.30 -9.60 13.27
CA LYS A 381 -13.35 -10.60 13.57
C LYS A 381 -13.07 -11.37 14.87
N SER A 382 -11.80 -11.52 15.24
CA SER A 382 -11.35 -12.17 16.47
C SER A 382 -10.73 -11.14 17.41
N LYS A 383 -11.11 -11.18 18.70
CA LYS A 383 -10.33 -10.54 19.76
C LYS A 383 -9.16 -11.47 20.08
N ASN A 384 -7.94 -10.94 20.18
CA ASN A 384 -6.82 -11.71 20.70
C ASN A 384 -7.00 -11.80 22.22
N ASN A 385 -7.58 -12.88 22.73
CA ASN A 385 -7.49 -13.23 24.14
C ASN A 385 -6.15 -13.93 24.36
N ASN A 386 -5.09 -13.15 24.54
CA ASN A 386 -3.83 -13.71 25.00
C ASN A 386 -3.91 -13.87 26.52
N ASP A 387 -4.01 -15.10 27.02
CA ASP A 387 -3.75 -15.38 28.43
C ASP A 387 -2.24 -15.29 28.68
N TYR A 388 -1.80 -14.28 29.42
CA TYR A 388 -0.39 -14.06 29.73
C TYR A 388 0.04 -14.65 31.07
N PHE A 389 -0.90 -15.15 31.90
CA PHE A 389 -0.57 -15.73 33.20
C PHE A 389 0.37 -16.94 33.07
N ASN A 390 0.19 -17.73 32.02
CA ASN A 390 0.99 -18.91 31.75
C ASN A 390 2.30 -18.60 30.98
N LYS A 391 2.61 -17.32 30.69
CA LYS A 391 3.85 -16.91 30.02
C LYS A 391 4.87 -16.37 31.02
N SER A 392 6.06 -17.00 31.04
CA SER A 392 7.17 -16.60 31.92
C SER A 392 7.78 -15.24 31.55
N PHE A 393 7.97 -14.95 30.26
CA PHE A 393 8.77 -13.84 29.70
C PHE A 393 10.23 -13.69 30.21
N VAL A 394 10.62 -14.33 31.31
CA VAL A 394 12.02 -14.48 31.70
C VAL A 394 12.78 -15.19 30.57
N GLY A 395 13.98 -14.70 30.26
CA GLY A 395 14.79 -15.16 29.13
C GLY A 395 14.47 -14.49 27.80
N TYR A 396 13.42 -13.65 27.70
CA TYR A 396 13.16 -12.92 26.46
C TYR A 396 14.25 -11.88 26.20
N LYS A 397 14.69 -11.81 24.94
CA LYS A 397 15.64 -10.81 24.47
C LYS A 397 15.02 -9.43 24.47
N VAL A 398 15.81 -8.43 24.86
CA VAL A 398 15.49 -7.01 24.79
C VAL A 398 16.50 -6.35 23.86
N ILE A 399 16.02 -5.55 22.91
CA ILE A 399 16.84 -4.85 21.93
C ILE A 399 16.61 -3.35 22.05
N ASP A 400 17.68 -2.58 22.27
CA ASP A 400 17.66 -1.13 22.17
C ASP A 400 18.37 -0.67 20.89
N ASN A 401 17.56 -0.11 19.97
CA ASN A 401 18.02 0.50 18.72
C ASN A 401 17.90 2.04 18.77
N SER A 402 17.70 2.63 19.95
CA SER A 402 17.55 4.08 20.11
C SER A 402 18.82 4.84 19.72
N ASN A 403 19.99 4.21 19.88
CA ASN A 403 21.27 4.68 19.36
C ASN A 403 21.61 3.96 18.05
N LYS A 404 21.65 4.70 16.94
CA LYS A 404 21.95 4.14 15.60
C LYS A 404 23.41 3.67 15.45
N GLU A 405 24.32 4.19 16.28
CA GLU A 405 25.76 3.91 16.20
C GLU A 405 26.17 2.71 17.06
N ALA A 406 25.39 2.36 18.09
CA ALA A 406 25.65 1.25 18.98
C ALA A 406 24.33 0.60 19.39
N LYS A 407 24.06 -0.59 18.83
CA LYS A 407 22.91 -1.40 19.24
C LYS A 407 23.23 -2.06 20.57
N ARG A 408 22.29 -1.98 21.51
CA ARG A 408 22.41 -2.62 22.83
C ARG A 408 21.41 -3.77 22.92
N SER A 409 21.81 -4.85 23.56
CA SER A 409 20.96 -6.02 23.81
C SER A 409 21.02 -6.40 25.28
N GLY A 410 19.97 -7.07 25.74
CA GLY A 410 19.87 -7.57 27.11
C GLY A 410 18.81 -8.67 27.20
N THR A 411 18.63 -9.19 28.40
CA THR A 411 17.71 -10.30 28.67
C THR A 411 16.86 -9.98 29.89
N ILE A 412 15.56 -10.30 29.83
CA ILE A 412 14.68 -10.20 31.01
C ILE A 412 15.07 -11.29 32.02
N ILE A 413 15.47 -10.88 33.22
CA ILE A 413 15.85 -11.81 34.29
C ILE A 413 14.75 -12.01 35.34
N SER A 414 13.85 -11.04 35.49
CA SER A 414 12.68 -11.16 36.37
C SER A 414 11.55 -10.20 35.95
N ILE A 415 10.33 -10.52 36.39
CA ILE A 415 9.15 -9.64 36.30
C ILE A 415 8.76 -9.27 37.71
N GLU A 416 8.73 -7.96 38.00
CA GLU A 416 8.35 -7.47 39.34
C GLU A 416 6.84 -7.30 39.49
N GLU A 417 6.19 -6.79 38.44
CA GLU A 417 4.76 -6.50 38.47
C GLU A 417 4.11 -6.91 37.14
N ARG A 418 2.85 -7.36 37.21
CA ARG A 418 2.03 -7.69 36.04
C ARG A 418 0.75 -6.86 36.02
N TYR A 419 0.23 -6.64 34.83
CA TYR A 419 -1.13 -6.14 34.62
C TYR A 419 -2.16 -7.19 35.02
N THR A 420 -3.43 -6.77 35.06
CA THR A 420 -4.57 -7.63 35.44
C THR A 420 -4.82 -8.81 34.51
N ASP A 421 -4.28 -8.78 33.28
CA ASP A 421 -4.33 -9.87 32.31
C ASP A 421 -3.10 -10.79 32.35
N GLY A 422 -2.20 -10.57 33.32
CA GLY A 422 -0.96 -11.32 33.49
C GLY A 422 0.20 -10.81 32.63
N PHE A 423 0.04 -9.76 31.82
CA PHE A 423 1.15 -9.22 31.02
C PHE A 423 2.18 -8.51 31.90
N PRO A 424 3.50 -8.53 31.60
CA PRO A 424 4.49 -7.81 32.39
C PRO A 424 4.21 -6.31 32.40
N LYS A 425 4.33 -5.67 33.56
CA LYS A 425 4.21 -4.22 33.76
C LYS A 425 5.56 -3.60 34.11
N PHE A 426 6.34 -4.27 34.95
CA PHE A 426 7.75 -3.94 35.23
C PHE A 426 8.62 -5.18 35.11
N SER A 427 9.74 -5.04 34.41
CA SER A 427 10.72 -6.11 34.16
C SER A 427 12.13 -5.67 34.52
N ILE A 428 12.92 -6.58 35.10
CA ILE A 428 14.35 -6.37 35.32
C ILE A 428 15.12 -6.94 34.14
N ILE A 429 16.03 -6.15 33.61
CA ILE A 429 16.82 -6.47 32.42
C ILE A 429 18.29 -6.46 32.79
N ASN A 430 18.98 -7.56 32.49
CA ASN A 430 20.42 -7.59 32.47
C ASN A 430 20.89 -7.31 31.05
N TRP A 431 21.60 -6.20 30.87
CA TRP A 431 22.16 -5.80 29.59
C TRP A 431 23.52 -6.44 29.35
N ASP A 432 23.90 -6.58 28.08
CA ASP A 432 25.16 -7.22 27.68
C ASP A 432 26.41 -6.42 28.08
N ASP A 433 26.23 -5.17 28.52
CA ASP A 433 27.26 -4.30 29.10
C ASP A 433 27.32 -4.37 30.63
N ASP A 434 26.83 -5.47 31.21
CA ASP A 434 26.79 -5.77 32.65
C ASP A 434 25.98 -4.78 33.51
N LEU A 435 25.18 -3.91 32.89
CA LEU A 435 24.22 -3.07 33.58
C LEU A 435 22.91 -3.81 33.84
N THR A 436 22.33 -3.63 35.02
CA THR A 436 20.96 -4.09 35.30
C THR A 436 20.02 -2.91 35.47
N THR A 437 18.89 -2.88 34.75
CA THR A 437 17.88 -1.83 34.88
C THR A 437 16.48 -2.39 35.12
N LYS A 438 15.64 -1.58 35.76
CA LYS A 438 14.19 -1.79 35.83
C LYS A 438 13.50 -1.00 34.73
N GLU A 439 12.78 -1.71 33.87
CA GLU A 439 12.05 -1.08 32.76
C GLU A 439 10.54 -1.26 32.91
N TYR A 440 9.81 -0.21 32.56
CA TYR A 440 8.37 -0.30 32.35
C TYR A 440 8.06 -1.00 31.03
N VAL A 441 6.98 -1.76 31.00
CA VAL A 441 6.55 -2.53 29.84
C VAL A 441 5.29 -1.91 29.26
N ILE A 442 5.36 -1.45 28.00
CA ILE A 442 4.24 -0.81 27.31
C ILE A 442 3.18 -1.87 26.99
N HIS A 443 2.01 -1.77 27.63
CA HIS A 443 0.83 -2.52 27.25
C HIS A 443 0.16 -1.92 26.02
N SER A 444 -0.10 -2.74 24.99
CA SER A 444 -0.63 -2.24 23.71
C SER A 444 -2.06 -1.69 23.79
N GLU A 445 -2.83 -2.05 24.82
CA GLU A 445 -4.20 -1.57 25.04
C GLU A 445 -4.25 -0.30 25.90
N ASN A 446 -3.15 0.07 26.57
CA ASN A 446 -3.08 1.18 27.54
C ASN A 446 -1.82 2.06 27.35
N PRO A 447 -1.54 2.61 26.15
CA PRO A 447 -0.26 3.27 25.88
C PRO A 447 -0.07 4.63 26.59
N ASP A 448 -1.15 5.37 26.91
CA ASP A 448 -1.05 6.77 27.35
C ASP A 448 -1.86 7.07 28.64
N VAL A 449 -2.00 6.10 29.55
CA VAL A 449 -2.88 6.23 30.75
C VAL A 449 -2.41 7.29 31.75
N PHE A 450 -1.16 7.73 31.67
CA PHE A 450 -0.52 8.60 32.69
C PHE A 450 -0.31 10.05 32.25
N LEU A 451 -0.92 10.50 31.15
CA LEU A 451 -0.74 11.87 30.66
C LEU A 451 -2.05 12.66 30.66
N SER A 452 -1.99 13.87 31.20
CA SER A 452 -3.05 14.86 31.05
C SER A 452 -2.49 16.22 30.63
N PHE A 453 -3.21 16.88 29.73
CA PHE A 453 -2.95 18.26 29.32
C PHE A 453 -4.01 19.15 29.93
N ASN A 454 -3.62 20.22 30.60
CA ASN A 454 -4.54 21.16 31.21
C ASN A 454 -4.33 22.57 30.64
N CYS A 455 -5.43 23.31 30.50
CA CYS A 455 -5.37 24.71 30.13
C CYS A 455 -4.57 25.51 31.17
N PRO A 456 -3.60 26.36 30.77
CA PRO A 456 -2.80 27.12 31.73
C PRO A 456 -3.62 28.22 32.43
N PHE A 457 -4.75 28.64 31.83
CA PHE A 457 -5.59 29.72 32.34
C PHE A 457 -6.72 29.26 33.28
N CYS A 458 -7.39 28.15 32.95
CA CYS A 458 -8.55 27.68 33.72
C CYS A 458 -8.40 26.25 34.26
N HIS A 459 -7.23 25.62 34.04
CA HIS A 459 -6.86 24.29 34.51
C HIS A 459 -7.77 23.13 34.08
N SER A 460 -8.74 23.39 33.19
CA SER A 460 -9.56 22.32 32.62
C SER A 460 -8.75 21.39 31.73
N SER A 461 -9.11 20.10 31.76
CA SER A 461 -8.52 19.07 30.92
C SER A 461 -8.75 19.38 29.44
N ILE A 462 -7.71 19.16 28.65
CA ILE A 462 -7.70 19.34 27.20
C ILE A 462 -7.84 17.96 26.56
N SER A 463 -8.96 17.75 25.87
CA SER A 463 -9.32 16.47 25.26
C SER A 463 -8.69 16.23 23.88
N LYS A 464 -8.22 17.31 23.22
CA LYS A 464 -7.70 17.29 21.85
C LYS A 464 -6.34 17.96 21.76
N TYR A 465 -5.51 17.41 20.87
CA TYR A 465 -4.32 18.11 20.43
C TYR A 465 -4.72 19.37 19.64
N TYR A 466 -4.14 20.49 20.05
CA TYR A 466 -4.38 21.82 19.49
C TYR A 466 -3.08 22.25 18.81
N SER A 467 -3.10 22.42 17.48
CA SER A 467 -1.95 23.01 16.78
C SER A 467 -2.05 24.53 16.75
N ASN A 468 -0.90 25.19 16.59
CA ASN A 468 -0.82 26.64 16.46
C ASN A 468 -1.61 27.12 15.22
N GLY A 469 -2.52 28.08 15.41
CA GLY A 469 -3.29 28.75 14.34
C GLY A 469 -4.80 28.92 14.55
N ASN A 470 -5.43 28.25 15.53
CA ASN A 470 -6.81 28.52 16.02
C ASN A 470 -7.21 27.48 17.10
N SER A 471 -6.55 27.51 18.25
CA SER A 471 -6.82 26.56 19.32
C SER A 471 -7.16 27.28 20.61
N ASN A 472 -8.44 27.63 20.75
CA ASN A 472 -8.94 28.17 22.00
C ASN A 472 -9.29 27.04 22.96
N CYS A 473 -9.05 27.23 24.25
CA CYS A 473 -9.51 26.31 25.27
C CYS A 473 -11.02 26.06 25.13
N GLU A 474 -11.45 24.80 25.08
CA GLU A 474 -12.86 24.42 24.95
C GLU A 474 -13.75 25.06 26.03
N LYS A 475 -13.21 25.23 27.25
CA LYS A 475 -13.91 25.80 28.41
C LYS A 475 -13.83 27.33 28.49
N CYS A 476 -12.63 27.89 28.62
CA CYS A 476 -12.46 29.34 28.89
C CYS A 476 -12.24 30.19 27.62
N LYS A 477 -12.19 29.57 26.43
CA LYS A 477 -12.00 30.21 25.13
C LYS A 477 -10.70 31.02 24.95
N GLN A 478 -9.80 31.03 25.92
CA GLN A 478 -8.49 31.65 25.81
C GLN A 478 -7.63 30.94 24.75
N PRO A 479 -6.84 31.67 23.95
CA PRO A 479 -5.98 31.08 22.93
C PRO A 479 -4.86 30.26 23.57
N LEU A 480 -4.59 29.09 23.02
CA LEU A 480 -3.50 28.18 23.41
C LEU A 480 -2.41 28.17 22.33
N TRP A 481 -1.19 27.77 22.71
CA TRP A 481 -0.05 27.61 21.77
C TRP A 481 0.35 28.87 21.00
N THR A 482 0.05 30.05 21.54
CA THR A 482 0.38 31.36 20.94
C THR A 482 1.59 32.03 21.58
N SER A 483 1.90 31.68 22.83
CA SER A 483 3.02 32.23 23.59
C SER A 483 3.41 31.23 24.69
N VAL A 484 4.53 31.48 25.37
CA VAL A 484 5.00 30.60 26.46
C VAL A 484 3.93 30.44 27.55
N ALA A 485 3.22 31.52 27.89
CA ALA A 485 2.17 31.51 28.92
C ALA A 485 0.90 30.74 28.51
N SER A 486 0.70 30.50 27.21
CA SER A 486 -0.47 29.78 26.68
C SER A 486 -0.17 28.33 26.28
N ILE A 487 1.03 27.83 26.60
CA ILE A 487 1.38 26.42 26.45
C ILE A 487 0.58 25.59 27.49
N PRO A 488 -0.12 24.52 27.07
CA PRO A 488 -0.79 23.61 28.00
C PRO A 488 0.13 23.04 29.07
N ILE A 489 -0.38 22.94 30.29
CA ILE A 489 0.32 22.31 31.41
C ILE A 489 0.24 20.81 31.21
N LEU A 490 1.40 20.19 30.99
CA LEU A 490 1.51 18.73 30.87
C LEU A 490 1.77 18.13 32.25
N LYS A 491 0.85 17.29 32.70
CA LYS A 491 1.01 16.47 33.91
C LYS A 491 1.24 15.02 33.54
N GLU A 492 2.17 14.44 34.26
CA GLU A 492 2.61 13.06 34.09
C GLU A 492 2.38 12.34 35.42
N ASP A 493 1.35 11.49 35.45
CA ASP A 493 0.91 10.76 36.63
C ASP A 493 1.42 9.31 36.57
N ILE A 494 2.72 9.11 36.34
CA ILE A 494 3.31 7.75 36.39
C ILE A 494 3.50 7.34 37.86
N PRO A 495 3.08 6.12 38.26
CA PRO A 495 3.54 5.55 39.51
C PRO A 495 5.04 5.22 39.45
N TYR A 496 5.83 5.96 40.23
CA TYR A 496 7.23 5.75 40.66
C TYR A 496 8.42 6.31 39.83
N ASN A 497 9.53 6.53 40.54
CA ASN A 497 10.78 7.21 40.15
C ASN A 497 11.79 6.35 39.36
N ASP A 498 11.48 5.08 39.02
CA ASP A 498 12.53 4.07 38.76
C ASP A 498 12.58 3.51 37.32
N ILE A 499 11.89 4.12 36.35
CA ILE A 499 11.97 3.65 34.95
C ILE A 499 13.35 3.98 34.36
N GLY A 500 14.11 2.94 34.01
CA GLY A 500 15.47 3.05 33.49
C GLY A 500 16.52 3.28 34.58
N GLN A 501 16.18 3.08 35.86
CA GLN A 501 17.13 3.20 36.96
C GLN A 501 18.08 2.00 37.00
N GLU A 502 19.37 2.28 37.18
CA GLU A 502 20.39 1.25 37.44
C GLU A 502 20.15 0.62 38.81
N ILE A 503 20.15 -0.71 38.87
CA ILE A 503 20.00 -1.46 40.11
C ILE A 503 21.29 -2.23 40.36
N LYS A 504 21.80 -2.18 41.60
CA LYS A 504 22.87 -3.09 42.04
C LYS A 504 22.32 -4.50 42.10
N TYR A 505 22.51 -5.28 41.04
CA TYR A 505 22.15 -6.69 41.02
C TYR A 505 23.32 -7.53 41.52
N ILE A 506 23.14 -8.20 42.66
CA ILE A 506 24.08 -9.20 43.14
C ILE A 506 23.70 -10.51 42.45
N LYS A 507 24.59 -10.98 41.58
CA LYS A 507 24.44 -12.24 40.84
C LYS A 507 24.52 -13.39 41.85
N ASP A 508 23.38 -13.81 42.40
CA ASP A 508 23.35 -15.07 43.14
C ASP A 508 23.75 -16.19 42.17
N ARG A 509 24.88 -16.84 42.47
CA ARG A 509 25.42 -17.97 41.72
C ARG A 509 24.48 -19.16 41.90
N LYS A 510 23.34 -19.15 41.19
CA LYS A 510 22.46 -20.28 40.85
C LYS A 510 21.19 -19.72 40.19
N SER A 511 21.32 -19.13 39.02
CA SER A 511 20.21 -19.14 38.06
C SER A 511 20.70 -19.91 36.86
N ASP A 512 20.38 -21.21 36.87
CA ASP A 512 20.46 -22.04 35.68
C ASP A 512 19.79 -21.26 34.55
N THR A 513 20.57 -20.96 33.52
CA THR A 513 20.07 -20.31 32.32
C THR A 513 19.17 -21.34 31.64
N LEU A 514 17.92 -21.44 32.06
CA LEU A 514 16.90 -22.25 31.43
C LEU A 514 16.59 -21.59 30.08
N ILE A 515 17.40 -21.94 29.07
CA ILE A 515 17.12 -21.66 27.67
C ILE A 515 15.92 -22.53 27.32
N PHE A 516 14.71 -22.00 27.50
CA PHE A 516 13.51 -22.63 26.95
C PHE A 516 13.52 -22.42 25.44
N GLU A 517 14.08 -23.38 24.71
CA GLU A 517 13.88 -23.47 23.26
C GLU A 517 12.38 -23.64 22.98
N LYS A 518 11.80 -22.65 22.30
CA LYS A 518 10.38 -22.66 21.93
C LYS A 518 10.19 -23.66 20.80
N ILE A 519 9.68 -24.85 21.12
CA ILE A 519 9.33 -25.87 20.11
C ILE A 519 8.11 -25.39 19.33
N TYR A 520 8.32 -24.85 18.13
CA TYR A 520 7.24 -24.51 17.20
C TYR A 520 6.70 -25.79 16.53
N ASN A 521 5.43 -26.11 16.74
CA ASN A 521 4.74 -27.30 16.20
C ASN A 521 3.76 -26.97 15.05
N GLY A 522 3.91 -25.83 14.39
CA GLY A 522 3.03 -25.44 13.28
C GLY A 522 3.50 -25.88 11.89
N LYS A 523 2.71 -25.55 10.86
CA LYS A 523 2.87 -25.99 9.46
C LYS A 523 4.25 -25.72 8.84
N PHE A 524 5.00 -24.77 9.39
CA PHE A 524 6.31 -24.33 8.89
C PHE A 524 7.51 -24.86 9.69
N LYS A 525 7.31 -25.86 10.56
CA LYS A 525 8.35 -26.40 11.46
C LYS A 525 9.59 -26.92 10.70
N SER A 526 9.40 -27.39 9.47
CA SER A 526 10.42 -28.00 8.63
C SER A 526 10.94 -27.10 7.50
N GLU A 527 10.48 -25.85 7.40
CA GLU A 527 10.92 -24.94 6.33
C GLU A 527 12.20 -24.17 6.72
N SER A 528 13.12 -24.00 5.77
CA SER A 528 14.31 -23.17 5.97
C SER A 528 13.91 -21.71 6.18
N LYS A 529 14.59 -20.99 7.09
CA LYS A 529 14.32 -19.58 7.49
C LYS A 529 14.49 -18.54 6.35
N ILE A 530 14.49 -18.97 5.09
CA ILE A 530 14.87 -18.18 3.91
C ILE A 530 13.68 -17.37 3.35
N ASN A 531 12.43 -17.69 3.73
CA ASN A 531 11.24 -16.97 3.23
C ASN A 531 10.69 -15.94 4.24
N MET A 532 11.48 -14.92 4.55
CA MET A 532 11.00 -13.77 5.31
C MET A 532 10.15 -12.86 4.40
N GLY A 533 8.83 -12.79 4.62
CA GLY A 533 8.12 -11.52 4.41
C GLY A 533 6.70 -11.50 3.84
N ALA A 534 6.15 -12.57 3.26
CA ALA A 534 4.90 -12.40 2.49
C ALA A 534 3.60 -12.44 3.33
N SER A 535 3.56 -13.15 4.46
CA SER A 535 2.33 -13.24 5.26
C SER A 535 2.56 -13.00 6.76
N PRO A 536 1.64 -12.31 7.46
CA PRO A 536 1.68 -12.20 8.92
C PRO A 536 1.75 -13.57 9.62
N GLY A 537 1.11 -14.61 9.05
CA GLY A 537 1.16 -15.97 9.57
C GLY A 537 2.55 -16.61 9.50
N ALA A 538 3.26 -16.44 8.37
CA ALA A 538 4.64 -16.90 8.22
C ALA A 538 5.59 -16.15 9.18
N ARG A 539 5.41 -14.83 9.33
CA ARG A 539 6.17 -14.02 10.29
C ARG A 539 5.91 -14.46 11.74
N ALA A 540 4.65 -14.73 12.10
CA ALA A 540 4.27 -15.20 13.43
C ALA A 540 4.85 -16.58 13.76
N SER A 541 5.10 -17.43 12.76
CA SER A 541 5.67 -18.76 12.93
C SER A 541 7.19 -18.81 13.00
N THR A 542 7.89 -17.84 12.41
CA THR A 542 9.35 -17.90 12.24
C THR A 542 10.12 -16.85 13.05
N GLN A 543 9.46 -15.80 13.55
CA GLN A 543 10.11 -14.78 14.37
C GLN A 543 9.96 -15.11 15.86
N GLU A 544 11.10 -15.16 16.56
CA GLU A 544 11.12 -15.13 18.01
C GLU A 544 10.50 -13.81 18.50
N GLU A 545 9.59 -13.89 19.46
CA GLU A 545 9.07 -12.71 20.15
C GLU A 545 10.21 -12.09 20.97
N TYR A 546 10.39 -10.78 20.89
CA TYR A 546 11.41 -10.05 21.65
C TYR A 546 10.86 -8.71 22.10
N PHE A 547 11.48 -8.07 23.09
CA PHE A 547 11.14 -6.72 23.52
C PHE A 547 12.04 -5.70 22.82
N SER A 548 11.48 -4.56 22.43
CA SER A 548 12.27 -3.43 21.93
C SER A 548 12.06 -2.19 22.76
N VAL A 549 13.11 -1.42 23.02
CA VAL A 549 12.99 -0.09 23.64
C VAL A 549 12.30 0.88 22.67
N GLN A 550 11.24 1.55 23.13
CA GLN A 550 10.47 2.54 22.36
C GLN A 550 10.17 3.78 23.21
N ARG A 551 9.66 4.86 22.58
CA ARG A 551 9.10 6.00 23.33
C ARG A 551 7.95 5.48 24.20
N LEU A 552 7.92 5.86 25.47
CA LEU A 552 6.83 5.49 26.38
C LEU A 552 5.49 6.00 25.85
N TYR A 553 5.48 7.24 25.38
CA TYR A 553 4.30 7.94 24.90
C TYR A 553 4.19 7.97 23.38
N ASN A 554 2.95 8.07 22.90
CA ASN A 554 2.69 8.37 21.49
C ASN A 554 2.88 9.88 21.22
N VAL A 555 4.15 10.28 21.06
CA VAL A 555 4.54 11.70 20.92
C VAL A 555 4.00 12.32 19.63
N ASN A 556 3.18 13.37 19.75
CA ASN A 556 2.67 14.13 18.61
C ASN A 556 3.75 15.06 18.05
N GLN A 557 4.17 14.83 16.81
CA GLN A 557 5.25 15.59 16.18
C GLN A 557 4.89 17.07 15.96
N ALA A 558 3.67 17.36 15.52
CA ALA A 558 3.22 18.74 15.34
C ALA A 558 3.23 19.51 16.67
N MET A 559 2.90 18.84 17.79
CA MET A 559 2.93 19.45 19.12
C MET A 559 4.32 19.86 19.51
N VAL A 560 5.27 18.95 19.32
CA VAL A 560 6.68 19.22 19.62
C VAL A 560 7.19 20.36 18.75
N ALA A 561 6.80 20.41 17.48
CA ALA A 561 7.15 21.52 16.60
C ALA A 561 6.57 22.86 17.08
N ASP A 562 5.29 22.90 17.48
CA ASP A 562 4.67 24.11 18.01
C ASP A 562 5.33 24.56 19.33
N TYR A 563 5.55 23.63 20.27
CA TYR A 563 6.25 23.88 21.53
C TYR A 563 7.64 24.48 21.31
N LEU A 564 8.47 23.84 20.47
CA LEU A 564 9.82 24.31 20.18
C LEU A 564 9.83 25.65 19.45
N ASN A 565 8.87 25.91 18.55
CA ASN A 565 8.77 27.19 17.86
C ASN A 565 8.43 28.34 18.82
N ILE A 566 7.47 28.14 19.73
CA ILE A 566 7.11 29.15 20.73
C ILE A 566 8.30 29.47 21.64
N LEU A 567 9.01 28.45 22.13
CA LEU A 567 10.20 28.66 22.95
C LEU A 567 11.31 29.39 22.18
N ARG A 568 11.58 28.97 20.94
CA ARG A 568 12.55 29.63 20.05
C ARG A 568 12.23 31.11 19.85
N GLU A 569 10.97 31.42 19.54
CA GLU A 569 10.51 32.80 19.29
C GLU A 569 10.61 33.66 20.54
N SER A 570 10.30 33.11 21.72
CA SER A 570 10.47 33.80 23.00
C SER A 570 11.92 34.19 23.32
N LYS A 571 12.90 33.50 22.72
CA LYS A 571 14.33 33.81 22.80
C LYS A 571 14.83 34.71 21.66
N GLY A 572 13.96 35.11 20.73
CA GLY A 572 14.30 35.98 19.60
C GLY A 572 15.06 35.29 18.47
N TYR A 573 15.17 33.96 18.47
CA TYR A 573 15.88 33.25 17.41
C TYR A 573 15.02 33.09 16.17
N SER A 574 15.55 33.36 14.97
CA SER A 574 14.94 32.89 13.72
C SER A 574 15.14 31.38 13.55
N LYS A 575 14.46 30.72 12.61
CA LYS A 575 14.66 29.27 12.34
C LYS A 575 16.10 28.97 11.93
N ASN A 576 16.68 29.81 11.06
CA ASN A 576 18.07 29.68 10.63
C ASN A 576 19.03 30.01 11.77
N GLY A 577 18.79 31.13 12.47
CA GLY A 577 19.62 31.52 13.62
C GLY A 577 19.63 30.48 14.73
N PHE A 578 18.50 29.82 15.00
CA PHE A 578 18.47 28.69 15.93
C PHE A 578 19.29 27.49 15.45
N THR A 579 19.28 27.21 14.14
CA THR A 579 20.07 26.12 13.55
C THR A 579 21.57 26.40 13.65
N GLU A 580 21.97 27.66 13.49
CA GLU A 580 23.38 28.10 13.57
C GLU A 580 23.98 28.00 14.98
N LEU A 581 23.15 27.90 16.03
CA LEU A 581 23.62 27.66 17.40
C LEU A 581 24.23 26.27 17.59
N PHE A 582 23.90 25.32 16.70
CA PHE A 582 24.33 23.94 16.82
C PHE A 582 25.75 23.76 16.27
N PRO A 583 26.57 22.86 16.84
CA PRO A 583 27.94 22.66 16.38
C PRO A 583 28.01 22.28 14.90
N LYS A 584 29.02 22.75 14.17
CA LYS A 584 29.18 22.50 12.72
C LYS A 584 29.26 21.01 12.34
N PHE A 585 29.66 20.14 13.27
CA PHE A 585 29.68 18.68 13.06
C PHE A 585 28.29 18.03 13.14
N TYR A 586 27.27 18.77 13.60
CA TYR A 586 25.90 18.32 13.66
C TYR A 586 25.31 18.27 12.25
N LYS A 587 25.23 17.06 11.68
CA LYS A 587 24.91 16.82 10.26
C LYS A 587 23.47 17.15 9.86
N HIS A 588 22.56 17.33 10.83
CA HIS A 588 21.14 17.54 10.55
C HIS A 588 20.77 19.03 10.69
N THR A 589 19.92 19.54 9.80
CA THR A 589 19.42 20.91 9.93
C THR A 589 18.36 20.96 11.04
N ALA A 590 18.65 21.62 12.17
CA ALA A 590 17.72 21.71 13.33
C ALA A 590 16.28 22.13 12.96
N GLY A 591 16.11 22.78 11.80
CA GLY A 591 14.81 23.12 11.22
C GLY A 591 13.83 21.95 11.05
N HIS A 592 14.27 20.68 10.91
CA HIS A 592 13.33 19.58 10.68
C HIS A 592 12.45 19.26 11.91
N TRP A 593 12.85 19.60 13.14
CA TRP A 593 11.97 19.47 14.32
C TRP A 593 10.92 20.56 14.41
N LEU A 594 11.17 21.70 13.75
CA LEU A 594 10.31 22.89 13.77
C LEU A 594 9.21 22.86 12.70
N ARG A 595 9.17 21.81 11.87
CA ARG A 595 8.17 21.62 10.81
C ARG A 595 7.00 20.80 11.32
N LYS A 596 5.79 21.11 10.86
CA LYS A 596 4.59 20.29 11.08
C LYS A 596 4.24 19.41 9.87
N ASP A 597 4.93 19.62 8.76
CA ASP A 597 4.70 18.90 7.51
C ASP A 597 5.32 17.49 7.53
N MET A 598 5.18 16.76 6.42
CA MET A 598 5.73 15.41 6.23
C MET A 598 7.26 15.32 6.35
N GLY A 599 7.97 16.46 6.34
CA GLY A 599 9.39 16.50 6.62
C GLY A 599 9.72 16.63 8.12
N GLY A 600 8.72 16.91 8.96
CA GLY A 600 8.85 16.96 10.41
C GLY A 600 9.38 15.65 10.99
N SER A 601 10.24 15.74 12.01
CA SER A 601 10.62 14.57 12.80
C SER A 601 10.67 14.89 14.29
N LEU A 602 10.63 13.86 15.12
CA LEU A 602 10.84 14.01 16.56
C LEU A 602 12.35 14.07 16.88
N PRO A 603 12.76 14.94 17.82
CA PRO A 603 14.11 14.93 18.37
C PRO A 603 14.52 13.57 18.95
N THR A 604 15.76 13.15 18.71
CA THR A 604 16.41 12.04 19.43
C THR A 604 16.86 12.50 20.82
N MET A 605 17.36 11.57 21.64
CA MET A 605 17.90 11.91 22.97
C MET A 605 19.09 12.87 22.88
N LYS A 606 20.03 12.60 21.96
CA LYS A 606 21.20 13.47 21.72
C LYS A 606 20.74 14.86 21.26
N ASP A 607 19.70 14.93 20.41
CA ASP A 607 19.14 16.19 19.93
C ASP A 607 18.52 16.99 21.09
N LEU A 608 17.71 16.35 21.94
CA LEU A 608 17.09 17.02 23.09
C LEU A 608 18.11 17.57 24.07
N GLN A 609 19.19 16.83 24.35
CA GLN A 609 20.27 17.32 25.22
C GLN A 609 20.88 18.62 24.68
N LEU A 610 21.01 18.73 23.36
CA LEU A 610 21.55 19.93 22.72
C LEU A 610 20.52 21.07 22.69
N ILE A 611 19.26 20.76 22.38
CA ILE A 611 18.16 21.74 22.39
C ILE A 611 18.00 22.38 23.78
N CYS A 612 18.08 21.59 24.86
CA CYS A 612 17.95 22.07 26.24
C CYS A 612 19.05 23.07 26.64
N LYS A 613 20.17 23.14 25.92
CA LYS A 613 21.22 24.17 26.16
C LYS A 613 20.78 25.56 25.72
N TYR A 614 19.84 25.64 24.77
CA TYR A 614 19.44 26.91 24.12
C TYR A 614 17.98 27.28 24.39
N LEU A 615 17.11 26.30 24.61
CA LEU A 615 15.69 26.49 24.90
C LEU A 615 15.32 25.94 26.29
N PRO A 616 14.50 26.66 27.07
CA PRO A 616 14.07 26.22 28.40
C PRO A 616 12.94 25.19 28.28
N ILE A 617 13.28 23.95 27.92
CA ILE A 617 12.31 22.84 27.87
C ILE A 617 11.93 22.45 29.30
N GLU A 618 10.64 22.50 29.62
CA GLU A 618 10.11 22.04 30.90
C GLU A 618 10.28 20.52 31.06
N LYS A 619 10.51 20.07 32.30
CA LYS A 619 10.76 18.66 32.63
C LYS A 619 9.64 17.72 32.14
N SER A 620 8.38 18.13 32.25
CA SER A 620 7.22 17.36 31.77
C SER A 620 7.27 17.13 30.26
N TYR A 621 7.58 18.17 29.48
CA TYR A 621 7.74 18.08 28.03
C TYR A 621 9.00 17.31 27.62
N TYR A 622 10.10 17.48 28.35
CA TYR A 622 11.30 16.67 28.14
C TYR A 622 11.00 15.18 28.31
N ASN A 623 10.31 14.82 29.41
CA ASN A 623 9.88 13.46 29.69
C ASN A 623 8.94 12.92 28.61
N TYR A 624 7.96 13.71 28.19
CA TYR A 624 7.03 13.34 27.13
C TYR A 624 7.75 12.93 25.84
N ILE A 625 8.76 13.69 25.42
CA ILE A 625 9.49 13.43 24.16
C ILE A 625 10.51 12.29 24.33
N ASN A 626 11.15 12.20 25.50
CA ASN A 626 12.34 11.37 25.70
C ASN A 626 12.12 10.07 26.45
N ARG A 627 11.12 9.96 27.35
CA ARG A 627 10.95 8.75 28.16
C ARG A 627 10.81 7.51 27.29
N ARG A 628 11.42 6.43 27.76
CA ARG A 628 11.50 5.14 27.08
C ARG A 628 10.94 4.06 27.97
N ALA A 629 10.48 3.00 27.33
CA ALA A 629 9.99 1.78 27.95
C ALA A 629 10.14 0.64 26.94
N ILE A 630 10.07 -0.60 27.42
CA ILE A 630 10.16 -1.76 26.54
C ILE A 630 8.78 -2.17 26.03
N LYS A 631 8.70 -2.59 24.77
CA LYS A 631 7.46 -3.06 24.15
C LYS A 631 7.68 -4.40 23.47
N LEU A 632 6.82 -5.37 23.78
CA LEU A 632 6.83 -6.67 23.11
C LEU A 632 6.59 -6.50 21.61
N GLN A 633 7.55 -6.95 20.80
CA GLN A 633 7.44 -7.09 19.37
C GLN A 633 6.87 -8.47 19.08
N THR A 634 5.61 -8.50 18.68
CA THR A 634 4.90 -9.71 18.27
C THR A 634 4.02 -9.39 17.08
N VAL A 635 3.70 -10.40 16.27
CA VAL A 635 2.73 -10.25 15.19
C VAL A 635 1.33 -10.30 15.78
N SER A 636 0.85 -9.15 16.26
CA SER A 636 -0.52 -9.00 16.78
C SER A 636 -1.42 -8.24 15.80
N ASN A 637 -2.71 -8.47 15.93
CA ASN A 637 -3.72 -7.67 15.27
C ASN A 637 -3.73 -6.26 15.88
N SER A 638 -3.79 -5.22 15.04
CA SER A 638 -3.90 -3.84 15.52
C SER A 638 -5.21 -3.63 16.29
N HIS A 639 -5.15 -3.11 17.51
CA HIS A 639 -6.33 -2.78 18.32
C HIS A 639 -7.26 -1.77 17.61
N LYS A 640 -6.71 -0.90 16.74
CA LYS A 640 -7.50 0.07 15.96
C LYS A 640 -8.33 -0.57 14.83
N GLY A 641 -8.01 -1.79 14.43
CA GLY A 641 -8.57 -2.42 13.23
C GLY A 641 -7.75 -2.16 11.96
N LYS A 642 -8.22 -2.74 10.86
CA LYS A 642 -7.55 -2.72 9.55
C LYS A 642 -7.97 -1.51 8.72
N ASN A 643 -7.05 -1.01 7.91
CA ASN A 643 -7.38 -0.06 6.85
C ASN A 643 -8.40 -0.73 5.90
N PRO A 644 -9.57 -0.13 5.63
CA PRO A 644 -10.51 -0.66 4.66
C PRO A 644 -9.90 -0.78 3.26
N GLY A 645 -10.47 -1.69 2.47
CA GLY A 645 -10.13 -1.81 1.07
C GLY A 645 -10.78 -0.71 0.22
N ASP A 646 -10.26 -0.53 -0.98
CA ASP A 646 -10.79 0.32 -2.04
C ASP A 646 -11.95 -0.30 -2.83
N PHE A 647 -12.53 -1.41 -2.36
CA PHE A 647 -13.67 -2.09 -2.97
C PHE A 647 -14.86 -2.13 -2.00
N PHE A 648 -16.03 -1.64 -2.43
CA PHE A 648 -17.24 -1.51 -1.62
C PHE A 648 -18.41 -2.34 -2.18
N GLU A 649 -18.98 -3.20 -1.35
CA GLU A 649 -20.18 -4.02 -1.63
C GLU A 649 -21.44 -3.46 -0.95
N VAL A 650 -21.57 -2.14 -0.82
CA VAL A 650 -22.71 -1.47 -0.18
C VAL A 650 -23.35 -0.44 -1.10
N ASP A 651 -24.60 -0.10 -0.85
CA ASP A 651 -25.32 0.94 -1.59
C ASP A 651 -24.62 2.32 -1.50
N LEU A 652 -24.91 3.18 -2.48
CA LEU A 652 -24.25 4.49 -2.60
C LEU A 652 -24.51 5.40 -1.40
N GLU A 653 -25.66 5.30 -0.73
CA GLU A 653 -25.93 6.07 0.48
C GLU A 653 -24.99 5.68 1.62
N LYS A 654 -24.75 4.38 1.82
CA LYS A 654 -23.79 3.88 2.80
C LYS A 654 -22.35 4.26 2.41
N VAL A 655 -22.00 4.17 1.12
CA VAL A 655 -20.70 4.67 0.63
C VAL A 655 -20.53 6.14 1.02
N ASN A 656 -21.50 7.00 0.71
CA ASN A 656 -21.46 8.43 1.06
C ASN A 656 -21.29 8.64 2.57
N LYS A 657 -22.03 7.90 3.41
CA LYS A 657 -21.88 7.95 4.88
C LYS A 657 -20.48 7.52 5.34
N ILE A 658 -19.87 6.53 4.70
CA ILE A 658 -18.48 6.10 5.00
C ILE A 658 -17.50 7.20 4.58
N LEU A 659 -17.61 7.70 3.34
CA LEU A 659 -16.73 8.75 2.83
C LEU A 659 -16.82 10.02 3.68
N LEU A 660 -18.02 10.38 4.16
CA LEU A 660 -18.22 11.50 5.09
C LEU A 660 -17.45 11.36 6.42
N LYS A 661 -17.21 10.14 6.90
CA LYS A 661 -16.40 9.90 8.10
C LYS A 661 -14.90 10.07 7.88
N THR A 662 -14.47 10.08 6.61
CA THR A 662 -13.05 10.21 6.25
C THR A 662 -12.54 11.64 6.28
N PHE A 663 -13.43 12.62 6.33
CA PHE A 663 -13.03 14.02 6.51
C PHE A 663 -12.73 14.27 7.99
N SER A 664 -11.56 14.83 8.27
CA SER A 664 -11.25 15.33 9.60
C SER A 664 -12.15 16.53 9.92
N ILE A 665 -12.59 16.63 11.18
CA ILE A 665 -13.44 17.72 11.70
C ILE A 665 -12.56 18.88 12.13
#